data_AF-A0AA37JJE6-F1
#
_entry.id   AF-A0AA37JJE6-F1
#
_cell.length_a   1.000
_cell.length_b   1.000
_cell.length_c   1.000
_cell.angle_alpha   90.00
_cell.angle_beta   90.00
_cell.angle_gamma   90.00
#
_symmetry.space_group_name_H-M   'P 1'
#
loop_
_entity.id
_entity.type
_entity.pdbx_description
1 polymer ?
#
loop_
_entity_poly.entity_id
_entity_poly.type
_entity_poly.pdbx_seq_one_letter_code
_entity_poly.pdbx_strand_id
1 'polypeptide(L)'
;MQQHKNILIIICDQLSATALSAYGNTYSDTPNLDRLAAGSAVMEYAYTSCPLCQPARASFWTSRYPHQTGVLSNLPDQGFPAVSDGIPTLGELFSRAGYDCVHFGKTHDYGALRGFQVIESEEIHVPRTNPAIKFDYETFLDIDTTEKSVQYLSSRPEGPFLMVSDLQNPHNICAYIGEHSEGYGDFPLERELPPLPENYDFDDIANRPEFIRYLCCAHRRQRQASGWKEDDFRHYLYAYYYYLAMVDKQIGQILEALAESGATDQTMVVFLADHGEGMASHHLVTKYGAFYEETNRVPFFFSLPAGDNKSGTPGSCNKNAVPLYKKQNRIGGITSLLDLVPTLLDYAGIPCPAGVEGISLMPQITGAKTRSDRTAAVAEWYDEFRDYTVPGRMICDEEYKYNELAVTTVGPLEFDGNTYGMVLDQSGTVDRDQFLRRIKGLSEEEMESMDHHFSASNRPFCLPHYEEDRLKSVYYIVKDYRYSSSLLCFVTIPIETLTGSARPGRFLLCSDDRLLAVSHRDDEMDELFSQLINLGMKAAGSGIGQQEYFKLGKEYVFPTTLPAIGWEIAYIYDSYMLDSGQIVFFLLILVTAACIFTFFIALLVEALYKPIREVVEDSMESPEAGKPIDEFKILRQNSEKIKSLSKTLMEAMDENERLASQQQYRRLLFAPQPESHAECGGEPEEYYSVAVVEFQPVNEGSSPSCIVILKQYVHEFTMNIPDMTFVDLDSARCAMIVKNGGTDEILLQLYELLRYLTQKPEDETINQWIALSNPRSGLNRIWLAYQETLRILEYKHVYGHANILTFEQIRSVDAVTYSYPLSMENRLVHCIVEGKDEALQIFDQLIRTNLADKTLSIESIQSFVYVLIGTLGRVFQELKTSPEALLKEDLNFKYLYEHWNDSVTITTLRHAIQDILTAVNCRGETNDEKLLNEMIHYIHTNYTDDIMLNDMADQFNISPKYCGILFKQLSGQNFKDYLNRYRIEKAKELLQQKPGIKIAEVSLMVGFNSANSFIRVFGKYTGVTPKAYMESLKSSSFS
;
A
#
# COMPACT_ATOMS: atom_id res chain seq x y z
N MET A 1 -18.14 1.79 41.90
CA MET A 1 -17.56 2.48 40.73
C MET A 1 -17.10 1.42 39.76
N GLN A 2 -17.36 1.61 38.47
CA GLN A 2 -16.83 0.75 37.42
C GLN A 2 -15.34 1.11 37.28
N GLN A 3 -14.45 0.13 37.39
CA GLN A 3 -13.01 0.38 37.34
C GLN A 3 -12.63 0.73 35.91
N HIS A 4 -12.07 1.92 35.70
CA HIS A 4 -11.66 2.37 34.37
C HIS A 4 -10.48 1.51 33.88
N LYS A 5 -10.54 1.08 32.62
CA LYS A 5 -9.52 0.26 31.98
C LYS A 5 -8.72 1.13 31.02
N ASN A 6 -7.44 1.32 31.30
CA ASN A 6 -6.53 2.07 30.43
C ASN A 6 -5.81 1.11 29.47
N ILE A 7 -5.26 1.65 28.39
CA ILE A 7 -4.46 0.92 27.41
C ILE A 7 -3.22 1.76 27.07
N LEU A 8 -2.05 1.15 27.16
CA LEU A 8 -0.78 1.67 26.64
C LEU A 8 -0.32 0.74 25.52
N ILE A 9 -0.16 1.27 24.32
CA ILE A 9 0.43 0.58 23.17
C ILE A 9 1.85 1.12 22.98
N ILE A 10 2.82 0.22 22.91
CA ILE A 10 4.22 0.52 22.58
C ILE A 10 4.53 -0.16 21.25
N ILE A 11 5.03 0.60 20.28
CA ILE A 11 5.37 0.11 18.94
C ILE A 11 6.86 0.37 18.68
N CYS A 12 7.54 -0.58 18.05
CA CYS A 12 8.88 -0.40 17.48
C CYS A 12 8.85 -0.67 15.98
N ASP A 13 9.29 0.28 15.17
CA ASP A 13 9.36 0.11 13.72
C ASP A 13 10.47 -0.87 13.31
N GLN A 14 10.16 -1.76 12.36
CA GLN A 14 11.15 -2.70 11.79
C GLN A 14 11.80 -3.63 12.85
N LEU A 15 11.04 -4.03 13.88
CA LEU A 15 11.50 -4.99 14.88
C LEU A 15 11.03 -6.42 14.56
N SER A 16 11.97 -7.28 14.19
CA SER A 16 11.70 -8.70 13.94
C SER A 16 11.44 -9.49 15.23
N ALA A 17 10.49 -10.44 15.22
CA ALA A 17 10.28 -11.34 16.37
C ALA A 17 11.56 -12.12 16.71
N THR A 18 12.27 -12.60 15.69
CA THR A 18 13.53 -13.34 15.81
C THR A 18 14.69 -12.51 16.40
N ALA A 19 14.52 -11.19 16.56
CA ALA A 19 15.49 -10.32 17.21
C ALA A 19 15.42 -10.35 18.75
N LEU A 20 14.38 -10.94 19.37
CA LEU A 20 14.16 -10.88 20.82
C LEU A 20 14.43 -12.21 21.54
N SER A 21 14.93 -12.14 22.77
CA SER A 21 15.14 -13.34 23.61
C SER A 21 13.82 -14.06 23.94
N ALA A 22 12.72 -13.31 24.00
CA ALA A 22 11.35 -13.83 24.12
C ALA A 22 10.94 -14.80 23.01
N TYR A 23 11.66 -14.83 21.88
CA TYR A 23 11.49 -15.77 20.76
C TYR A 23 12.73 -16.66 20.51
N GLY A 24 13.71 -16.66 21.42
CA GLY A 24 14.88 -17.56 21.40
C GLY A 24 16.21 -16.91 21.01
N ASN A 25 16.25 -15.60 20.74
CA ASN A 25 17.51 -14.91 20.48
C ASN A 25 18.43 -14.90 21.72
N THR A 26 19.75 -15.07 21.54
CA THR A 26 20.74 -15.10 22.64
C THR A 26 21.76 -13.96 22.58
N TYR A 27 21.67 -13.07 21.59
CA TYR A 27 22.57 -11.94 21.37
C TYR A 27 21.92 -10.57 21.62
N SER A 28 20.58 -10.52 21.63
CA SER A 28 19.79 -9.35 21.99
C SER A 28 19.94 -9.00 23.48
N ASP A 29 20.23 -7.73 23.77
CA ASP A 29 20.25 -7.19 25.14
C ASP A 29 18.98 -6.34 25.35
N THR A 30 17.89 -7.01 25.71
CA THR A 30 16.53 -6.44 25.79
C THR A 30 15.85 -6.67 27.15
N PRO A 31 16.48 -6.32 28.28
CA PRO A 31 15.99 -6.68 29.62
C PRO A 31 14.61 -6.13 29.97
N ASN A 32 14.16 -5.02 29.37
CA ASN A 32 12.82 -4.47 29.63
C ASN A 32 11.73 -5.16 28.83
N LEU A 33 11.98 -5.45 27.55
CA LEU A 33 11.09 -6.27 26.72
C LEU A 33 11.02 -7.71 27.22
N ASP A 34 12.14 -8.28 27.68
CA ASP A 34 12.17 -9.62 28.27
C ASP A 34 11.32 -9.68 29.54
N ARG A 35 11.41 -8.64 30.39
CA ARG A 35 10.59 -8.47 31.60
C ARG A 35 9.11 -8.26 31.27
N LEU A 36 8.78 -7.52 30.20
CA LEU A 36 7.42 -7.32 29.71
C LEU A 36 6.85 -8.64 29.16
N ALA A 37 7.60 -9.34 28.31
CA ALA A 37 7.21 -10.63 27.72
C ALA A 37 7.04 -11.73 28.77
N ALA A 38 7.89 -11.79 29.80
CA ALA A 38 7.82 -12.77 30.88
C ALA A 38 6.48 -12.72 31.67
N GLY A 39 5.80 -11.58 31.68
CA GLY A 39 4.47 -11.40 32.23
C GLY A 39 3.38 -11.12 31.20
N SER A 40 3.63 -11.32 29.91
CA SER A 40 2.60 -11.15 28.88
C SER A 40 1.99 -12.48 28.43
N ALA A 41 0.79 -12.40 27.86
CA ALA A 41 0.37 -13.32 26.82
C ALA A 41 1.21 -12.98 25.58
N VAL A 42 2.10 -13.89 25.18
CA VAL A 42 3.03 -13.71 24.05
C VAL A 42 2.48 -14.52 22.88
N MET A 43 2.14 -13.88 21.77
CA MET A 43 1.70 -14.60 20.57
C MET A 43 2.92 -15.27 19.93
N GLU A 44 2.86 -16.59 19.75
CA GLU A 44 3.96 -17.34 19.16
C GLU A 44 4.19 -16.93 17.70
N TYR A 45 3.11 -16.88 16.92
CA TYR A 45 3.13 -16.64 15.48
C TYR A 45 2.21 -15.44 15.16
N ALA A 46 2.76 -14.24 15.26
CA ALA A 46 2.07 -13.00 14.90
C ALA A 46 2.66 -12.42 13.62
N TYR A 47 1.82 -12.19 12.61
CA TYR A 47 2.25 -11.69 11.30
C TYR A 47 1.67 -10.32 10.98
N THR A 48 2.51 -9.47 10.38
CA THR A 48 2.05 -8.22 9.75
C THR A 48 1.18 -8.49 8.52
N SER A 49 0.33 -7.53 8.15
CA SER A 49 -0.42 -7.55 6.90
C SER A 49 0.38 -7.04 5.69
N CYS A 50 1.56 -6.44 5.91
CA CYS A 50 2.47 -6.00 4.85
C CYS A 50 3.89 -5.83 5.42
N PRO A 51 4.96 -6.35 4.80
CA PRO A 51 6.34 -6.07 5.21
C PRO A 51 6.80 -4.66 4.78
N LEU A 52 6.02 -3.63 5.12
CA LEU A 52 6.28 -2.21 4.83
C LEU A 52 5.48 -1.28 5.77
N CYS A 53 6.10 -0.20 6.25
CA CYS A 53 5.58 0.68 7.31
C CYS A 53 4.14 1.16 7.05
N GLN A 54 3.91 1.99 6.03
CA GLN A 54 2.64 2.70 5.85
C GLN A 54 1.44 1.77 5.59
N PRO A 55 1.55 0.73 4.73
CA PRO A 55 0.46 -0.24 4.56
C PRO A 55 0.18 -1.05 5.82
N ALA A 56 1.19 -1.46 6.57
CA ALA A 56 1.01 -2.20 7.83
C ALA A 56 0.31 -1.34 8.89
N ARG A 57 0.76 -0.10 9.07
CA ARG A 57 0.20 0.89 10.02
C ARG A 57 -1.25 1.21 9.68
N ALA A 58 -1.54 1.52 8.42
CA ALA A 58 -2.92 1.72 7.96
C ALA A 58 -3.81 0.50 8.24
N SER A 59 -3.25 -0.71 8.09
CA SER A 59 -3.96 -1.97 8.29
C SER A 59 -4.31 -2.25 9.76
N PHE A 60 -3.33 -2.19 10.69
CA PHE A 60 -3.57 -2.58 12.08
C PHE A 60 -4.34 -1.52 12.88
N TRP A 61 -4.34 -0.24 12.46
CA TRP A 61 -5.22 0.78 13.03
C TRP A 61 -6.69 0.67 12.58
N THR A 62 -6.98 -0.07 11.50
CA THR A 62 -8.34 -0.23 10.94
C THR A 62 -8.87 -1.67 11.00
N SER A 63 -8.01 -2.66 11.28
CA SER A 63 -8.30 -4.10 11.14
C SER A 63 -8.76 -4.48 9.72
N ARG A 64 -8.00 -3.98 8.73
CA ARG A 64 -8.23 -4.17 7.29
C ARG A 64 -6.93 -4.51 6.58
N TYR A 65 -6.99 -5.22 5.45
CA TYR A 65 -5.82 -5.46 4.60
C TYR A 65 -5.45 -4.21 3.77
N PRO A 66 -4.20 -4.07 3.30
CA PRO A 66 -3.76 -2.95 2.44
C PRO A 66 -4.67 -2.67 1.24
N HIS A 67 -5.14 -3.72 0.53
CA HIS A 67 -6.07 -3.55 -0.60
C HIS A 67 -7.46 -3.01 -0.20
N GLN A 68 -7.83 -3.09 1.08
CA GLN A 68 -9.10 -2.59 1.62
C GLN A 68 -8.96 -1.17 2.19
N THR A 69 -7.81 -0.83 2.77
CA THR A 69 -7.51 0.53 3.23
C THR A 69 -7.24 1.48 2.06
N GLY A 70 -6.79 0.94 0.92
CA GLY A 70 -6.31 1.70 -0.24
C GLY A 70 -4.83 2.08 -0.12
N VAL A 71 -4.18 1.76 1.01
CA VAL A 71 -2.82 2.18 1.33
C VAL A 71 -1.86 1.04 1.00
N LEU A 72 -1.31 1.08 -0.21
CA LEU A 72 -0.51 -0.01 -0.79
C LEU A 72 1.01 0.22 -0.77
N SER A 73 1.45 1.47 -0.56
CA SER A 73 2.85 1.90 -0.63
C SER A 73 3.20 2.87 0.50
N ASN A 74 4.48 3.29 0.58
CA ASN A 74 4.99 4.21 1.59
C ASN A 74 4.82 5.71 1.25
N LEU A 75 4.03 6.08 0.23
CA LEU A 75 3.90 7.47 -0.25
C LEU A 75 2.51 8.08 -0.11
N PRO A 76 2.40 9.34 0.33
CA PRO A 76 1.12 10.01 0.53
C PRO A 76 0.56 10.76 -0.69
N ASP A 77 1.33 10.95 -1.77
CA ASP A 77 0.90 11.73 -2.95
C ASP A 77 1.23 11.01 -4.26
N GLN A 78 0.48 9.92 -4.52
CA GLN A 78 0.56 9.20 -5.81
C GLN A 78 -0.84 8.88 -6.40
N GLY A 79 -1.91 9.49 -5.89
CA GLY A 79 -3.27 9.26 -6.38
C GLY A 79 -3.93 7.96 -5.90
N PHE A 80 -3.40 7.32 -4.85
CA PHE A 80 -4.22 6.48 -3.99
C PHE A 80 -4.96 7.39 -2.99
N PRO A 81 -6.21 7.12 -2.61
CA PRO A 81 -6.88 7.86 -1.54
C PRO A 81 -6.28 7.48 -0.19
N ALA A 82 -6.24 8.45 0.74
CA ALA A 82 -6.05 8.17 2.16
C ALA A 82 -7.17 7.25 2.69
N VAL A 83 -6.97 6.67 3.88
CA VAL A 83 -7.95 5.77 4.50
C VAL A 83 -9.32 6.43 4.58
N SER A 84 -10.28 5.86 3.83
CA SER A 84 -11.62 6.44 3.65
C SER A 84 -12.31 6.73 4.98
N ASP A 85 -13.03 7.84 5.06
CA ASP A 85 -13.91 8.17 6.21
C ASP A 85 -15.03 7.14 6.44
N GLY A 86 -15.29 6.27 5.47
CA GLY A 86 -16.18 5.11 5.63
C GLY A 86 -15.57 3.93 6.41
N ILE A 87 -14.26 3.91 6.64
CA ILE A 87 -13.54 2.86 7.38
C ILE A 87 -13.27 3.35 8.81
N PRO A 88 -13.91 2.78 9.84
CA PRO A 88 -13.64 3.17 11.23
C PRO A 88 -12.21 2.84 11.67
N THR A 89 -11.57 3.76 12.37
CA THR A 89 -10.24 3.58 12.95
C THR A 89 -10.32 3.27 14.45
N LEU A 90 -9.25 2.71 15.02
CA LEU A 90 -9.14 2.46 16.47
C LEU A 90 -9.38 3.74 17.30
N GLY A 91 -8.75 4.86 16.91
CA GLY A 91 -8.86 6.14 17.59
C GLY A 91 -10.29 6.67 17.60
N GLU A 92 -11.01 6.61 16.47
CA GLU A 92 -12.42 7.01 16.43
C GLU A 92 -13.32 6.17 17.33
N LEU A 93 -13.10 4.85 17.37
CA LEU A 93 -13.92 3.93 18.15
C LEU A 93 -13.74 4.16 19.66
N PHE A 94 -12.51 4.39 20.11
CA PHE A 94 -12.19 4.66 21.51
C PHE A 94 -12.57 6.09 21.94
N SER A 95 -12.29 7.12 21.12
CA SER A 95 -12.73 8.50 21.40
C SER A 95 -14.25 8.61 21.50
N ARG A 96 -15.01 7.89 20.64
CA ARG A 96 -16.48 7.81 20.74
C ARG A 96 -16.96 7.07 22.00
N ALA A 97 -16.14 6.21 22.59
CA ALA A 97 -16.41 5.54 23.87
C ALA A 97 -16.00 6.37 25.09
N GLY A 98 -15.46 7.58 24.90
CA GLY A 98 -15.07 8.50 25.99
C GLY A 98 -13.69 8.24 26.56
N TYR A 99 -12.79 7.61 25.80
CA TYR A 99 -11.38 7.51 26.13
C TYR A 99 -10.61 8.76 25.72
N ASP A 100 -9.62 9.17 26.51
CA ASP A 100 -8.56 10.08 26.07
C ASP A 100 -7.61 9.32 25.14
N CYS A 101 -7.63 9.62 23.84
CA CYS A 101 -6.87 8.90 22.82
C CYS A 101 -5.69 9.76 22.34
N VAL A 102 -4.48 9.42 22.77
CA VAL A 102 -3.26 10.20 22.48
C VAL A 102 -2.20 9.33 21.79
N HIS A 103 -1.49 9.92 20.82
CA HIS A 103 -0.45 9.24 20.06
C HIS A 103 0.83 10.07 20.03
N PHE A 104 1.93 9.49 20.51
CA PHE A 104 3.29 10.06 20.46
C PHE A 104 4.15 9.28 19.47
N GLY A 105 5.05 9.97 18.77
CA GLY A 105 6.02 9.36 17.86
C GLY A 105 5.51 9.12 16.44
N LYS A 106 6.01 8.07 15.78
CA LYS A 106 5.85 7.84 14.34
C LYS A 106 4.40 7.60 13.95
N THR A 107 3.88 8.41 13.03
CA THR A 107 2.54 8.23 12.45
C THR A 107 2.59 7.23 11.30
N HIS A 108 3.01 7.69 10.11
CA HIS A 108 3.11 6.95 8.85
C HIS A 108 1.86 6.07 8.59
N ASP A 109 0.68 6.63 8.85
CA ASP A 109 -0.60 5.92 8.93
C ASP A 109 -1.57 6.23 7.77
N TYR A 110 -1.30 7.32 7.05
CA TYR A 110 -2.06 7.82 5.89
C TYR A 110 -3.59 7.92 6.13
N GLY A 111 -3.96 8.43 7.31
CA GLY A 111 -5.35 8.70 7.73
C GLY A 111 -5.90 7.69 8.73
N ALA A 112 -5.21 6.58 8.99
CA ALA A 112 -5.66 5.54 9.90
C ALA A 112 -5.56 5.93 11.40
N LEU A 113 -4.82 6.97 11.77
CA LEU A 113 -4.79 7.54 13.12
C LEU A 113 -5.94 8.52 13.40
N ARG A 114 -6.92 8.67 12.50
CA ARG A 114 -8.11 9.50 12.74
C ARG A 114 -8.73 9.17 14.10
N GLY A 115 -9.07 10.20 14.88
CA GLY A 115 -9.64 10.07 16.22
C GLY A 115 -8.62 9.96 17.37
N PHE A 116 -7.31 9.85 17.11
CA PHE A 116 -6.26 10.15 18.08
C PHE A 116 -5.91 11.65 18.08
N GLN A 117 -5.56 12.20 19.24
CA GLN A 117 -4.75 13.40 19.34
C GLN A 117 -3.29 13.01 19.09
N VAL A 118 -2.82 13.22 17.86
CA VAL A 118 -1.41 13.04 17.49
C VAL A 118 -0.60 14.21 18.04
N ILE A 119 0.46 13.90 18.79
CA ILE A 119 1.41 14.87 19.33
C ILE A 119 2.67 14.83 18.47
N GLU A 120 3.00 15.96 17.84
CA GLU A 120 4.20 16.10 17.02
C GLU A 120 5.48 15.86 17.86
N SER A 121 6.43 15.15 17.27
CA SER A 121 7.72 14.85 17.88
C SER A 121 8.83 15.75 17.31
N GLU A 122 9.77 16.16 18.15
CA GLU A 122 10.88 17.06 17.82
C GLU A 122 12.22 16.31 17.89
N GLU A 123 13.21 16.69 17.07
CA GLU A 123 14.53 16.06 17.08
C GLU A 123 15.38 16.52 18.28
N ILE A 124 15.54 15.67 19.29
CA ILE A 124 16.49 15.90 20.39
C ILE A 124 17.86 15.31 20.01
N HIS A 125 18.72 16.17 19.44
CA HIS A 125 20.06 15.76 19.02
C HIS A 125 20.96 15.36 20.20
N VAL A 126 21.47 14.13 20.16
CA VAL A 126 22.49 13.60 21.09
C VAL A 126 23.74 13.15 20.33
N PRO A 127 24.94 13.26 20.92
CA PRO A 127 26.16 12.75 20.28
C PRO A 127 26.12 11.22 20.18
N ARG A 128 26.69 10.68 19.09
CA ARG A 128 26.91 9.24 18.93
C ARG A 128 27.75 8.71 20.10
N THR A 129 27.21 7.75 20.86
CA THR A 129 27.92 7.08 21.96
C THR A 129 28.95 6.06 21.47
N ASN A 130 28.67 5.41 20.34
CA ASN A 130 29.61 4.60 19.60
C ASN A 130 29.92 5.28 18.25
N PRO A 131 31.18 5.57 17.89
CA PRO A 131 31.52 6.25 16.63
C PRO A 131 31.01 5.55 15.36
N ALA A 132 30.88 4.23 15.39
CA ALA A 132 30.45 3.40 14.26
C ALA A 132 28.93 3.23 14.15
N ILE A 133 28.16 3.66 15.15
CA ILE A 133 26.71 3.57 15.11
C ILE A 133 26.15 4.94 14.74
N LYS A 134 25.50 5.00 13.57
CA LYS A 134 24.89 6.23 13.08
C LYS A 134 23.62 6.54 13.84
N PHE A 135 23.54 7.74 14.42
CA PHE A 135 22.27 8.34 14.80
C PHE A 135 21.88 9.35 13.73
N ASP A 136 20.63 9.31 13.30
CA ASP A 136 19.97 10.38 12.54
C ASP A 136 18.61 10.71 13.18
N TYR A 137 17.75 11.42 12.45
CA TYR A 137 16.46 11.93 12.92
C TYR A 137 15.60 10.86 13.62
N GLU A 138 15.67 9.60 13.22
CA GLU A 138 14.89 8.51 13.81
C GLU A 138 15.22 8.30 15.30
N THR A 139 16.52 8.23 15.64
CA THR A 139 16.96 8.16 17.04
C THR A 139 16.67 9.45 17.80
N PHE A 140 16.73 10.62 17.15
CA PHE A 140 16.49 11.90 17.81
C PHE A 140 15.00 12.12 18.14
N LEU A 141 14.08 11.63 17.29
CA LEU A 141 12.63 11.65 17.53
C LEU A 141 12.20 10.68 18.64
N ASP A 142 12.88 9.53 18.78
CA ASP A 142 12.57 8.56 19.84
C ASP A 142 12.79 9.14 21.23
N ILE A 143 13.79 10.02 21.39
CA ILE A 143 14.10 10.64 22.69
C ILE A 143 12.93 11.54 23.13
N ASP A 144 12.47 12.43 22.26
CA ASP A 144 11.32 13.30 22.53
C ASP A 144 10.00 12.50 22.68
N THR A 145 9.80 11.48 21.84
CA THR A 145 8.67 10.55 21.96
C THR A 145 8.64 9.88 23.34
N THR A 146 9.81 9.49 23.85
CA THR A 146 9.97 8.91 25.19
C THR A 146 9.71 9.94 26.28
N GLU A 147 10.30 11.14 26.19
CA GLU A 147 10.11 12.21 27.18
C GLU A 147 8.64 12.65 27.28
N LYS A 148 7.97 12.87 26.15
CA LYS A 148 6.53 13.21 26.09
C LYS A 148 5.65 12.08 26.61
N SER A 149 5.98 10.82 26.30
CA SER A 149 5.27 9.64 26.84
C SER A 149 5.40 9.53 28.36
N VAL A 150 6.61 9.70 28.89
CA VAL A 150 6.90 9.73 30.33
C VAL A 150 6.18 10.91 31.00
N GLN A 151 6.17 12.09 30.38
CA GLN A 151 5.48 13.27 30.89
C GLN A 151 3.96 13.06 30.98
N TYR A 152 3.34 12.48 29.95
CA TYR A 152 1.90 12.17 29.94
C TYR A 152 1.53 11.21 31.08
N LEU A 153 2.24 10.08 31.21
CA LEU A 153 2.01 9.12 32.30
C LEU A 153 2.24 9.74 33.69
N SER A 154 3.29 10.57 33.82
CA SER A 154 3.62 11.28 35.07
C SER A 154 2.58 12.34 35.46
N SER A 155 1.85 12.90 34.49
CA SER A 155 0.77 13.86 34.73
C SER A 155 -0.45 13.26 35.43
N ARG A 156 -0.59 11.92 35.39
CA ARG A 156 -1.72 11.14 35.93
C ARG A 156 -3.06 11.53 35.27
N PRO A 157 -3.26 11.17 33.99
CA PRO A 157 -4.49 11.50 33.26
C PRO A 157 -5.75 11.07 34.02
N GLU A 158 -6.77 11.93 34.00
CA GLU A 158 -8.07 11.65 34.64
C GLU A 158 -8.98 10.87 33.68
N GLY A 159 -9.51 9.73 34.13
CA GLY A 159 -10.41 8.88 33.34
C GLY A 159 -9.68 7.78 32.56
N PRO A 160 -10.38 7.08 31.64
CA PRO A 160 -9.80 6.02 30.84
C PRO A 160 -9.00 6.60 29.66
N PHE A 161 -7.76 6.13 29.47
CA PHE A 161 -6.91 6.53 28.35
C PHE A 161 -6.53 5.38 27.41
N LEU A 162 -6.33 5.71 26.14
CA LEU A 162 -5.68 4.90 25.11
C LEU A 162 -4.47 5.70 24.62
N MET A 163 -3.29 5.31 25.08
CA MET A 163 -2.02 5.98 24.77
C MET A 163 -1.20 5.12 23.82
N VAL A 164 -0.59 5.74 22.80
CA VAL A 164 0.39 5.09 21.92
C VAL A 164 1.75 5.79 22.05
N SER A 165 2.82 5.01 22.18
CA SER A 165 4.21 5.44 22.03
C SER A 165 4.84 4.66 20.87
N ASP A 166 4.94 5.30 19.71
CA ASP A 166 5.41 4.67 18.46
C ASP A 166 6.86 5.08 18.16
N LEU A 167 7.79 4.17 18.48
CA LEU A 167 9.24 4.38 18.43
C LEU A 167 9.80 3.90 17.08
N GLN A 168 10.71 4.69 16.51
CA GLN A 168 11.38 4.44 15.24
C GLN A 168 12.43 3.34 15.35
N ASN A 169 13.22 3.27 16.42
CA ASN A 169 14.25 2.25 16.54
C ASN A 169 13.64 0.83 16.68
N PRO A 170 14.23 -0.20 16.04
CA PRO A 170 15.56 -0.21 15.39
C PRO A 170 15.64 0.21 13.90
N HIS A 171 14.65 0.90 13.32
CA HIS A 171 14.67 1.33 11.90
C HIS A 171 15.91 2.17 11.51
N ASN A 172 16.59 2.84 12.45
CA ASN A 172 17.80 3.64 12.19
C ASN A 172 18.94 2.81 11.54
N ILE A 173 18.87 1.48 11.59
CA ILE A 173 19.70 0.57 10.79
C ILE A 173 19.70 0.90 9.28
N CYS A 174 18.62 1.50 8.75
CA CYS A 174 18.57 2.05 7.40
C CYS A 174 19.69 3.08 7.15
N ALA A 175 19.96 3.96 8.12
CA ALA A 175 21.01 4.97 8.02
C ALA A 175 22.40 4.34 8.11
N TYR A 176 22.59 3.32 8.95
CA TYR A 176 23.81 2.54 9.05
C TYR A 176 24.21 1.92 7.70
N ILE A 177 23.29 1.21 7.03
CA ILE A 177 23.53 0.65 5.67
C ILE A 177 23.94 1.75 4.69
N GLY A 178 23.34 2.94 4.81
CA GLY A 178 23.65 4.08 3.96
C GLY A 178 25.02 4.73 4.22
N GLU A 179 25.57 4.61 5.43
CA GLU A 179 26.91 5.08 5.79
C GLU A 179 27.99 4.03 5.47
N HIS A 180 27.62 2.74 5.51
CA HIS A 180 28.51 1.59 5.31
C HIS A 180 28.29 0.86 3.96
N SER A 181 27.88 1.56 2.90
CA SER A 181 27.65 0.95 1.58
C SER A 181 28.93 0.43 0.90
N GLU A 182 30.11 0.85 1.36
CA GLU A 182 31.41 0.31 0.91
C GLU A 182 31.99 -0.74 1.88
N GLY A 183 31.23 -1.08 2.93
CA GLY A 183 31.61 -2.01 4.00
C GLY A 183 31.83 -1.34 5.36
N TYR A 184 32.15 -2.14 6.37
CA TYR A 184 32.53 -1.65 7.70
C TYR A 184 34.00 -1.16 7.73
N GLY A 185 34.29 -0.15 8.57
CA GLY A 185 35.65 0.33 8.83
C GLY A 185 36.21 -0.19 10.15
N ASP A 186 37.50 0.04 10.44
CA ASP A 186 38.07 -0.30 11.76
C ASP A 186 37.46 0.58 12.87
N PHE A 187 36.75 -0.04 13.82
CA PHE A 187 36.19 0.63 15.00
C PHE A 187 36.17 -0.25 16.26
N PRO A 188 36.16 0.35 17.47
CA PRO A 188 36.09 -0.41 18.71
C PRO A 188 34.72 -1.06 18.91
N LEU A 189 34.72 -2.38 19.08
CA LEU A 189 33.55 -3.16 19.47
C LEU A 189 33.37 -3.14 20.99
N GLU A 190 32.14 -2.89 21.47
CA GLU A 190 31.80 -2.93 22.90
C GLU A 190 31.46 -4.35 23.38
N ARG A 191 31.08 -5.24 22.45
CA ARG A 191 30.76 -6.66 22.65
C ARG A 191 31.20 -7.47 21.43
N GLU A 192 31.26 -8.79 21.55
CA GLU A 192 31.56 -9.68 20.42
C GLU A 192 30.54 -9.52 19.28
N LEU A 193 31.01 -9.69 18.03
CA LEU A 193 30.15 -9.65 16.86
C LEU A 193 29.21 -10.86 16.82
N PRO A 194 27.90 -10.65 16.62
CA PRO A 194 26.94 -11.75 16.42
C PRO A 194 27.40 -12.72 15.32
N PRO A 195 27.04 -14.01 15.41
CA PRO A 195 27.12 -14.92 14.28
C PRO A 195 26.08 -14.51 13.22
N LEU A 196 26.30 -14.97 11.99
CA LEU A 196 25.28 -14.94 10.95
C LEU A 196 24.19 -15.99 11.28
N PRO A 197 22.93 -15.77 10.84
CA PRO A 197 21.85 -16.73 11.05
C PRO A 197 22.09 -18.04 10.27
N GLU A 198 21.46 -19.14 10.69
CA GLU A 198 21.65 -20.46 10.03
C GLU A 198 21.20 -20.46 8.56
N ASN A 199 20.20 -19.63 8.23
CA ASN A 199 19.70 -19.35 6.89
C ASN A 199 20.30 -18.06 6.27
N TYR A 200 21.54 -17.70 6.63
CA TYR A 200 22.27 -16.59 5.99
C TYR A 200 22.34 -16.77 4.48
N ASP A 201 22.83 -17.91 4.01
CA ASP A 201 22.87 -18.26 2.60
C ASP A 201 21.53 -18.80 2.08
N PHE A 202 21.26 -18.57 0.81
CA PHE A 202 20.25 -19.33 0.07
C PHE A 202 20.74 -20.76 -0.17
N ASP A 203 19.85 -21.76 -0.05
CA ASP A 203 20.13 -23.13 -0.49
C ASP A 203 20.43 -23.21 -1.99
N ASP A 204 19.63 -22.51 -2.80
CA ASP A 204 19.91 -22.17 -4.20
C ASP A 204 19.13 -20.91 -4.62
N ILE A 205 19.85 -19.85 -4.95
CA ILE A 205 19.27 -18.57 -5.41
C ILE A 205 18.65 -18.68 -6.81
N ALA A 206 19.01 -19.68 -7.63
CA ALA A 206 18.42 -19.87 -8.95
C ALA A 206 16.95 -20.31 -8.88
N ASN A 207 16.58 -21.08 -7.84
CA ASN A 207 15.21 -21.52 -7.57
C ASN A 207 14.34 -20.42 -6.94
N ARG A 208 14.93 -19.25 -6.64
CA ARG A 208 14.19 -18.10 -6.12
C ARG A 208 13.46 -17.33 -7.23
N PRO A 209 12.37 -16.62 -6.88
CA PRO A 209 11.65 -15.79 -7.83
C PRO A 209 12.55 -14.72 -8.44
N GLU A 210 12.22 -14.30 -9.65
CA GLU A 210 12.92 -13.19 -10.31
C GLU A 210 12.95 -11.93 -9.43
N PHE A 211 11.81 -11.56 -8.83
CA PHE A 211 11.70 -10.47 -7.87
C PHE A 211 12.71 -10.57 -6.71
N ILE A 212 12.86 -11.76 -6.11
CA ILE A 212 13.78 -12.01 -4.98
C ILE A 212 15.24 -11.98 -5.46
N ARG A 213 15.52 -12.59 -6.62
CA ARG A 213 16.85 -12.63 -7.25
C ARG A 213 17.37 -11.23 -7.61
N TYR A 214 16.49 -10.31 -7.97
CA TYR A 214 16.82 -8.93 -8.34
C TYR A 214 16.46 -7.89 -7.27
N LEU A 215 16.35 -8.28 -5.99
CA LEU A 215 16.17 -7.32 -4.90
C LEU A 215 17.30 -6.28 -4.84
N CYS A 216 18.54 -6.61 -5.20
CA CYS A 216 19.63 -5.64 -5.31
C CYS A 216 19.40 -4.58 -6.42
N CYS A 217 18.55 -4.86 -7.40
CA CYS A 217 18.13 -3.91 -8.41
C CYS A 217 16.95 -3.04 -7.93
N ALA A 218 15.93 -3.65 -7.32
CA ALA A 218 14.71 -2.97 -6.91
C ALA A 218 14.83 -2.19 -5.59
N HIS A 219 15.53 -2.76 -4.60
CA HIS A 219 15.66 -2.20 -3.25
C HIS A 219 16.95 -1.39 -3.08
N ARG A 220 16.82 -0.11 -2.70
CA ARG A 220 17.96 0.78 -2.42
C ARG A 220 18.92 0.22 -1.36
N ARG A 221 18.41 -0.36 -0.26
CA ARG A 221 19.28 -0.85 0.83
C ARG A 221 19.94 -2.17 0.46
N GLN A 222 19.24 -3.08 -0.21
CA GLN A 222 19.84 -4.30 -0.76
C GLN A 222 20.92 -3.98 -1.80
N ARG A 223 20.74 -2.93 -2.62
CA ARG A 223 21.78 -2.45 -3.55
C ARG A 223 23.04 -2.00 -2.81
N GLN A 224 22.89 -1.25 -1.73
CA GLN A 224 24.01 -0.80 -0.87
C GLN A 224 24.73 -1.96 -0.19
N ALA A 225 24.00 -2.98 0.28
CA ALA A 225 24.57 -4.17 0.90
C ALA A 225 25.08 -5.23 -0.11
N SER A 226 24.83 -5.08 -1.42
CA SER A 226 25.14 -6.12 -2.43
C SER A 226 26.62 -6.49 -2.58
N GLY A 227 27.54 -5.64 -2.11
CA GLY A 227 28.98 -5.89 -2.09
C GLY A 227 29.53 -6.34 -0.74
N TRP A 228 28.67 -6.52 0.27
CA TRP A 228 29.04 -6.91 1.63
C TRP A 228 29.52 -8.36 1.72
N LYS A 229 30.42 -8.61 2.67
CA LYS A 229 30.93 -9.92 3.07
C LYS A 229 30.32 -10.32 4.42
N GLU A 230 30.58 -11.55 4.84
CA GLU A 230 30.14 -12.09 6.13
C GLU A 230 30.36 -11.12 7.32
N ASP A 231 31.58 -10.57 7.48
CA ASP A 231 31.85 -9.64 8.59
C ASP A 231 31.09 -8.31 8.45
N ASP A 232 30.81 -7.80 7.25
CA ASP A 232 29.96 -6.61 7.07
C ASP A 232 28.55 -6.87 7.59
N PHE A 233 27.97 -8.04 7.26
CA PHE A 233 26.68 -8.48 7.78
C PHE A 233 26.69 -8.71 9.30
N ARG A 234 27.82 -9.13 9.89
CA ARG A 234 27.95 -9.26 11.36
C ARG A 234 28.05 -7.91 12.07
N HIS A 235 28.72 -6.91 11.48
CA HIS A 235 28.72 -5.54 12.00
C HIS A 235 27.35 -4.87 11.84
N TYR A 236 26.64 -5.18 10.75
CA TYR A 236 25.24 -4.82 10.55
C TYR A 236 24.32 -5.40 11.65
N LEU A 237 24.42 -6.69 11.96
CA LEU A 237 23.71 -7.30 13.08
C LEU A 237 24.09 -6.66 14.43
N TYR A 238 25.38 -6.40 14.67
CA TYR A 238 25.84 -5.67 15.87
C TYR A 238 25.17 -4.30 16.00
N ALA A 239 25.04 -3.55 14.90
CA ALA A 239 24.38 -2.25 14.86
C ALA A 239 22.86 -2.39 15.10
N TYR A 240 22.20 -3.36 14.48
CA TYR A 240 20.77 -3.62 14.70
C TYR A 240 20.47 -3.92 16.17
N TYR A 241 21.25 -4.81 16.79
CA TYR A 241 21.16 -5.08 18.23
C TYR A 241 21.61 -3.90 19.11
N TYR A 242 22.30 -2.88 18.58
CA TYR A 242 22.65 -1.66 19.32
C TYR A 242 21.45 -0.73 19.39
N TYR A 243 20.80 -0.46 18.25
CA TYR A 243 19.55 0.30 18.18
C TYR A 243 18.45 -0.36 19.01
N LEU A 244 18.34 -1.68 18.97
CA LEU A 244 17.41 -2.44 19.81
C LEU A 244 17.69 -2.28 21.32
N ALA A 245 18.96 -2.28 21.74
CA ALA A 245 19.34 -2.04 23.14
C ALA A 245 19.21 -0.55 23.56
N MET A 246 19.07 0.38 22.61
CA MET A 246 18.68 1.76 22.88
C MET A 246 17.18 1.88 23.13
N VAL A 247 16.36 1.33 22.22
CA VAL A 247 14.90 1.42 22.34
C VAL A 247 14.37 0.63 23.55
N ASP A 248 14.99 -0.49 23.92
CA ASP A 248 14.64 -1.23 25.16
C ASP A 248 14.78 -0.34 26.42
N LYS A 249 15.78 0.55 26.48
CA LYS A 249 15.96 1.47 27.61
C LYS A 249 14.84 2.51 27.67
N GLN A 250 14.43 3.02 26.52
CA GLN A 250 13.31 3.97 26.39
C GLN A 250 11.98 3.33 26.78
N ILE A 251 11.75 2.08 26.36
CA ILE A 251 10.63 1.25 26.80
C ILE A 251 10.69 1.03 28.32
N GLY A 252 11.88 0.79 28.88
CA GLY A 252 12.12 0.76 30.32
C GLY A 252 11.62 2.02 31.03
N GLN A 253 12.01 3.20 30.55
CA GLN A 253 11.59 4.51 31.11
C GLN A 253 10.06 4.71 31.03
N ILE A 254 9.42 4.34 29.93
CA ILE A 254 7.96 4.43 29.76
C ILE A 254 7.23 3.48 30.73
N LEU A 255 7.72 2.24 30.88
CA LEU A 255 7.16 1.27 31.82
C LEU A 255 7.38 1.66 33.29
N GLU A 256 8.50 2.32 33.60
CA GLU A 256 8.78 2.90 34.93
C GLU A 256 7.84 4.08 35.22
N ALA A 257 7.63 5.00 34.27
CA ALA A 257 6.68 6.09 34.40
C ALA A 257 5.24 5.59 34.61
N LEU A 258 4.83 4.51 33.91
CA LEU A 258 3.56 3.84 34.15
C LEU A 258 3.48 3.28 35.59
N ALA A 259 4.56 2.70 36.13
CA ALA A 259 4.61 2.22 37.50
C ALA A 259 4.50 3.37 38.54
N GLU A 260 5.20 4.49 38.31
CA GLU A 260 5.20 5.65 39.21
C GLU A 260 3.89 6.47 39.15
N SER A 261 3.16 6.41 38.03
CA SER A 261 1.82 6.99 37.90
C SER A 261 0.82 6.37 38.88
N GLY A 262 1.02 5.09 39.25
CA GLY A 262 0.08 4.28 40.03
C GLY A 262 -1.06 3.65 39.20
N ALA A 263 -1.08 3.84 37.88
CA ALA A 263 -2.13 3.31 36.99
C ALA A 263 -1.91 1.85 36.56
N THR A 264 -0.78 1.21 36.89
CA THR A 264 -0.43 -0.16 36.45
C THR A 264 -1.52 -1.20 36.69
N ASP A 265 -2.21 -1.16 37.84
CA ASP A 265 -3.30 -2.10 38.18
C ASP A 265 -4.61 -1.83 37.41
N GLN A 266 -4.60 -0.91 36.45
CA GLN A 266 -5.72 -0.54 35.58
C GLN A 266 -5.35 -0.50 34.08
N THR A 267 -4.06 -0.57 33.74
CA THR A 267 -3.56 -0.42 32.37
C THR A 267 -3.20 -1.76 31.75
N MET A 268 -3.82 -2.08 30.61
CA MET A 268 -3.29 -3.10 29.69
C MET A 268 -2.07 -2.50 28.97
N VAL A 269 -0.96 -3.22 28.95
CA VAL A 269 0.19 -2.89 28.09
C VAL A 269 0.19 -3.80 26.87
N VAL A 270 0.30 -3.22 25.68
CA VAL A 270 0.41 -3.93 24.40
C VAL A 270 1.77 -3.58 23.80
N PHE A 271 2.48 -4.57 23.28
CA PHE A 271 3.71 -4.35 22.54
C PHE A 271 3.64 -5.03 21.18
N LEU A 272 4.02 -4.32 20.12
CA LEU A 272 4.10 -4.86 18.77
C LEU A 272 5.20 -4.19 17.93
N ALA A 273 5.48 -4.77 16.77
CA ALA A 273 6.16 -4.09 15.66
C ALA A 273 5.21 -4.01 14.46
N ASP A 274 5.43 -3.04 13.56
CA ASP A 274 4.65 -2.90 12.33
C ASP A 274 5.04 -3.94 11.27
N HIS A 275 6.33 -4.20 11.13
CA HIS A 275 6.90 -5.31 10.38
C HIS A 275 8.28 -5.70 10.94
N GLY A 276 8.85 -6.78 10.42
CA GLY A 276 10.17 -7.28 10.82
C GLY A 276 11.33 -6.69 10.00
N GLU A 277 12.44 -7.42 9.97
CA GLU A 277 13.72 -7.04 9.39
C GLU A 277 14.43 -8.31 8.88
N GLY A 278 15.09 -8.29 7.73
CA GLY A 278 15.78 -9.45 7.14
C GLY A 278 16.93 -10.01 7.98
N MET A 279 17.60 -9.20 8.81
CA MET A 279 18.64 -9.60 9.76
C MET A 279 19.76 -10.48 9.13
N ALA A 280 20.22 -10.11 7.93
CA ALA A 280 21.18 -10.87 7.13
C ALA A 280 20.71 -12.26 6.63
N SER A 281 19.52 -12.73 7.03
CA SER A 281 18.95 -13.99 6.57
C SER A 281 18.66 -13.90 5.08
N HIS A 282 19.06 -14.92 4.31
CA HIS A 282 19.01 -14.92 2.86
C HIS A 282 19.73 -13.70 2.22
N HIS A 283 20.85 -13.26 2.83
CA HIS A 283 21.58 -12.03 2.51
C HIS A 283 20.75 -10.73 2.60
N LEU A 284 19.55 -10.75 3.20
CA LEU A 284 18.64 -9.60 3.19
C LEU A 284 18.99 -8.55 4.23
N VAL A 285 18.79 -7.28 3.84
CA VAL A 285 18.76 -6.14 4.76
C VAL A 285 17.44 -5.39 4.66
N THR A 286 16.91 -4.98 5.81
CA THR A 286 15.64 -4.25 6.01
C THR A 286 14.41 -5.03 5.51
N LYS A 287 13.54 -4.42 4.70
CA LYS A 287 12.32 -5.01 4.17
C LYS A 287 12.08 -4.53 2.73
N TYR A 288 11.64 -5.42 1.83
CA TYR A 288 11.21 -5.10 0.47
C TYR A 288 10.52 -6.33 -0.17
N GLY A 289 9.20 -6.49 0.00
CA GLY A 289 8.38 -7.53 -0.64
C GLY A 289 8.73 -9.01 -0.38
N ALA A 290 9.76 -9.30 0.42
CA ALA A 290 10.14 -10.65 0.78
C ALA A 290 9.30 -11.15 1.97
N PHE A 291 8.62 -12.29 1.77
CA PHE A 291 7.68 -12.88 2.74
C PHE A 291 8.33 -13.88 3.72
N TYR A 292 9.58 -13.65 4.11
CA TYR A 292 10.27 -14.49 5.09
C TYR A 292 9.83 -14.19 6.53
N GLU A 293 10.10 -15.13 7.44
CA GLU A 293 9.75 -15.01 8.87
C GLU A 293 10.35 -13.74 9.47
N GLU A 294 11.61 -13.44 9.16
CA GLU A 294 12.35 -12.36 9.79
C GLU A 294 11.73 -11.00 9.45
N THR A 295 11.20 -10.83 8.23
CA THR A 295 10.52 -9.60 7.75
C THR A 295 9.03 -9.52 8.08
N ASN A 296 8.35 -10.64 8.37
CA ASN A 296 6.87 -10.67 8.50
C ASN A 296 6.37 -11.08 9.88
N ARG A 297 7.12 -11.90 10.61
CA ARG A 297 6.77 -12.31 11.98
C ARG A 297 7.28 -11.26 12.96
N VAL A 298 6.35 -10.65 13.65
CA VAL A 298 6.57 -9.52 14.55
C VAL A 298 6.36 -9.95 16.00
N PRO A 299 7.03 -9.32 16.98
CA PRO A 299 6.64 -9.49 18.37
C PRO A 299 5.21 -8.99 18.56
N PHE A 300 4.40 -9.71 19.35
CA PHE A 300 3.06 -9.25 19.72
C PHE A 300 2.69 -9.74 21.12
N PHE A 301 2.66 -8.82 22.09
CA PHE A 301 2.47 -9.11 23.51
C PHE A 301 1.26 -8.37 24.08
N PHE A 302 0.50 -9.04 24.93
CA PHE A 302 -0.58 -8.43 25.72
C PHE A 302 -0.37 -8.67 27.21
N SER A 303 -0.35 -7.59 27.97
CA SER A 303 -0.06 -7.59 29.40
C SER A 303 -1.25 -7.04 30.17
N LEU A 304 -1.96 -7.92 30.90
CA LEU A 304 -3.14 -7.56 31.69
C LEU A 304 -2.75 -7.02 33.08
N PRO A 305 -3.53 -6.06 33.64
CA PRO A 305 -3.37 -5.63 35.02
C PRO A 305 -3.68 -6.77 36.01
N ALA A 306 -2.97 -6.78 37.14
CA ALA A 306 -3.01 -7.89 38.11
C ALA A 306 -4.41 -8.22 38.67
N GLY A 307 -5.33 -7.25 38.68
CA GLY A 307 -6.68 -7.39 39.22
C GLY A 307 -7.66 -8.21 38.37
N ASP A 308 -7.45 -8.33 37.06
CA ASP A 308 -8.37 -9.06 36.14
C ASP A 308 -8.10 -10.58 36.12
N ASN A 309 -7.01 -11.05 36.76
CA ASN A 309 -6.67 -12.46 36.87
C ASN A 309 -7.54 -13.21 37.90
N LYS A 310 -8.59 -13.90 37.43
CA LYS A 310 -9.49 -14.75 38.26
C LYS A 310 -8.85 -16.04 38.82
N SER A 311 -7.54 -16.08 39.04
CA SER A 311 -6.83 -17.24 39.60
C SER A 311 -5.70 -16.88 40.58
N GLY A 312 -6.01 -16.94 41.88
CA GLY A 312 -5.03 -17.27 42.92
C GLY A 312 -4.44 -16.12 43.74
N THR A 313 -5.04 -15.92 44.93
CA THR A 313 -4.49 -15.39 46.21
C THR A 313 -3.60 -14.11 46.20
N PRO A 314 -3.95 -13.08 47.00
CA PRO A 314 -3.13 -11.88 47.16
C PRO A 314 -1.91 -12.14 48.04
N GLY A 315 -0.73 -11.68 47.61
CA GLY A 315 0.52 -11.86 48.35
C GLY A 315 1.60 -10.86 47.95
N SER A 316 1.88 -9.91 48.86
CA SER A 316 3.14 -9.15 48.99
C SER A 316 3.82 -8.65 47.71
N CYS A 317 3.40 -7.49 47.20
CA CYS A 317 4.09 -6.80 46.11
C CYS A 317 5.51 -6.36 46.52
N ASN A 318 6.51 -6.72 45.71
CA ASN A 318 7.88 -6.23 45.83
C ASN A 318 8.01 -4.85 45.14
N LYS A 319 8.89 -3.98 45.62
CA LYS A 319 8.88 -2.53 45.29
C LYS A 319 9.43 -2.13 43.90
N ASN A 320 9.84 -3.08 43.07
CA ASN A 320 10.48 -2.85 41.77
C ASN A 320 9.83 -3.69 40.64
N ALA A 321 8.51 -3.90 40.66
CA ALA A 321 7.85 -4.85 39.75
C ALA A 321 6.62 -4.27 39.04
N VAL A 322 6.48 -4.59 37.76
CA VAL A 322 5.20 -4.55 37.03
C VAL A 322 4.62 -5.97 37.10
N PRO A 323 3.58 -6.25 37.92
CA PRO A 323 3.05 -7.59 38.12
C PRO A 323 2.04 -7.96 37.03
N LEU A 324 2.59 -8.11 35.83
CA LEU A 324 1.96 -8.73 34.67
C LEU A 324 1.83 -10.26 34.94
N TYR A 325 1.24 -11.07 34.05
CA TYR A 325 0.93 -12.49 34.26
C TYR A 325 1.95 -13.25 35.13
N LYS A 326 1.48 -13.96 36.17
CA LYS A 326 2.34 -14.72 37.11
C LYS A 326 3.23 -15.80 36.46
N LYS A 327 3.06 -16.06 35.16
CA LYS A 327 3.91 -16.91 34.32
C LYS A 327 3.68 -16.54 32.85
N GLN A 328 4.73 -16.44 32.05
CA GLN A 328 4.66 -16.26 30.60
C GLN A 328 3.66 -17.25 29.98
N ASN A 329 2.65 -16.72 29.29
CA ASN A 329 1.65 -17.54 28.60
C ASN A 329 1.89 -17.42 27.09
N ARG A 330 2.63 -18.37 26.50
CA ARG A 330 2.81 -18.41 25.06
C ARG A 330 1.52 -18.91 24.41
N ILE A 331 0.86 -18.04 23.67
CA ILE A 331 -0.35 -18.35 22.92
C ILE A 331 0.08 -18.99 21.61
N GLY A 332 -0.31 -20.25 21.43
CA GLY A 332 0.00 -20.97 20.22
C GLY A 332 -0.85 -20.49 19.04
N GLY A 333 -0.35 -20.77 17.85
CA GLY A 333 -1.11 -20.61 16.62
C GLY A 333 -1.10 -19.24 15.98
N ILE A 334 -1.74 -19.13 14.82
CA ILE A 334 -1.57 -17.98 13.94
C ILE A 334 -2.39 -16.79 14.43
N THR A 335 -1.74 -15.64 14.50
CA THR A 335 -2.33 -14.34 14.79
C THR A 335 -1.84 -13.32 13.78
N SER A 336 -2.57 -12.23 13.62
CA SER A 336 -2.23 -11.12 12.73
C SER A 336 -2.28 -9.80 13.49
N LEU A 337 -1.51 -8.80 13.07
CA LEU A 337 -1.66 -7.44 13.59
C LEU A 337 -3.08 -6.87 13.40
N LEU A 338 -3.86 -7.40 12.43
CA LEU A 338 -5.27 -7.04 12.27
C LEU A 338 -6.11 -7.40 13.51
N ASP A 339 -5.67 -8.37 14.32
CA ASP A 339 -6.34 -8.82 15.55
C ASP A 339 -6.25 -7.77 16.68
N LEU A 340 -5.42 -6.73 16.54
CA LEU A 340 -5.25 -5.64 17.52
C LEU A 340 -6.60 -4.95 17.84
N VAL A 341 -7.24 -4.32 16.85
CA VAL A 341 -8.48 -3.53 17.07
C VAL A 341 -9.58 -4.35 17.75
N PRO A 342 -10.02 -5.52 17.25
CA PRO A 342 -11.09 -6.27 17.90
C PRO A 342 -10.72 -6.74 19.31
N THR A 343 -9.45 -7.05 19.57
CA THR A 343 -8.97 -7.43 20.91
C THR A 343 -9.09 -6.27 21.91
N LEU A 344 -8.69 -5.05 21.51
CA LEU A 344 -8.77 -3.88 22.39
C LEU A 344 -10.23 -3.46 22.64
N LEU A 345 -11.08 -3.51 21.61
CA LEU A 345 -12.51 -3.21 21.73
C LEU A 345 -13.19 -4.20 22.70
N ASP A 346 -12.91 -5.50 22.59
CA ASP A 346 -13.43 -6.54 23.51
C ASP A 346 -12.93 -6.31 24.95
N TYR A 347 -11.64 -6.02 25.15
CA TYR A 347 -11.08 -5.68 26.47
C TYR A 347 -11.79 -4.48 27.12
N ALA A 348 -12.06 -3.42 26.34
CA ALA A 348 -12.74 -2.21 26.79
C ALA A 348 -14.28 -2.36 26.89
N GLY A 349 -14.85 -3.43 26.33
CA GLY A 349 -16.31 -3.62 26.24
C GLY A 349 -17.00 -2.75 25.19
N ILE A 350 -16.25 -2.28 24.19
CA ILE A 350 -16.75 -1.48 23.06
C ILE A 350 -17.24 -2.43 21.95
N PRO A 351 -18.44 -2.24 21.37
CA PRO A 351 -18.91 -3.07 20.26
C PRO A 351 -18.00 -2.99 19.03
N CYS A 352 -17.60 -4.16 18.51
CA CYS A 352 -16.78 -4.25 17.31
C CYS A 352 -17.61 -3.92 16.05
N PRO A 353 -17.14 -3.04 15.14
CA PRO A 353 -17.87 -2.70 13.92
C PRO A 353 -17.86 -3.85 12.89
N ALA A 354 -18.86 -3.87 12.02
CA ALA A 354 -18.98 -4.89 10.99
C ALA A 354 -17.86 -4.80 9.93
N GLY A 355 -17.37 -5.97 9.51
CA GLY A 355 -16.42 -6.13 8.42
C GLY A 355 -14.95 -6.02 8.78
N VAL A 356 -14.57 -5.86 10.05
CA VAL A 356 -13.16 -6.04 10.46
C VAL A 356 -12.66 -7.46 10.09
N GLU A 357 -11.39 -7.57 9.73
CA GLU A 357 -10.74 -8.83 9.32
C GLU A 357 -10.00 -9.52 10.48
N GLY A 358 -9.79 -8.80 11.58
CA GLY A 358 -9.22 -9.31 12.81
C GLY A 358 -10.22 -10.12 13.64
N ILE A 359 -9.69 -10.98 14.51
CA ILE A 359 -10.44 -11.67 15.56
C ILE A 359 -9.97 -11.20 16.94
N SER A 360 -10.86 -11.18 17.94
CA SER A 360 -10.46 -10.87 19.32
C SER A 360 -9.63 -12.01 19.91
N LEU A 361 -8.43 -11.67 20.39
CA LEU A 361 -7.53 -12.58 21.10
C LEU A 361 -7.82 -12.62 22.62
N MET A 362 -8.85 -11.91 23.11
CA MET A 362 -9.18 -11.91 24.54
C MET A 362 -9.47 -13.31 25.14
N PRO A 363 -10.08 -14.28 24.44
CA PRO A 363 -10.19 -15.65 24.95
C PRO A 363 -8.82 -16.29 25.23
N GLN A 364 -7.82 -16.02 24.39
CA GLN A 364 -6.45 -16.50 24.53
C GLN A 364 -5.69 -15.73 25.63
N ILE A 365 -5.78 -14.40 25.58
CA ILE A 365 -5.13 -13.49 26.55
C ILE A 365 -5.65 -13.71 27.96
N THR A 366 -6.90 -14.13 28.16
CA THR A 366 -7.48 -14.47 29.48
C THR A 366 -7.31 -15.94 29.88
N GLY A 367 -6.70 -16.78 29.03
CA GLY A 367 -6.49 -18.20 29.28
C GLY A 367 -7.74 -19.08 29.15
N ALA A 368 -8.84 -18.58 28.59
CA ALA A 368 -10.00 -19.39 28.21
C ALA A 368 -9.72 -20.30 27.01
N LYS A 369 -8.77 -19.91 26.15
CA LYS A 369 -8.13 -20.71 25.10
C LYS A 369 -6.61 -20.60 25.21
N THR A 370 -5.89 -21.57 24.64
CA THR A 370 -4.41 -21.58 24.58
C THR A 370 -3.87 -21.41 23.15
N ARG A 371 -4.75 -21.42 22.15
CA ARG A 371 -4.44 -21.20 20.73
C ARG A 371 -5.43 -20.21 20.11
N SER A 372 -4.96 -19.51 19.08
CA SER A 372 -5.80 -18.70 18.19
C SER A 372 -6.90 -19.54 17.51
N ASP A 373 -7.95 -18.89 17.02
CA ASP A 373 -8.97 -19.51 16.15
C ASP A 373 -8.74 -19.19 14.66
N ARG A 374 -7.76 -18.33 14.34
CA ARG A 374 -7.41 -17.93 12.98
C ARG A 374 -6.67 -19.07 12.28
N THR A 375 -7.23 -19.57 11.19
CA THR A 375 -6.65 -20.66 10.40
C THR A 375 -5.38 -20.24 9.67
N ALA A 376 -5.32 -19.00 9.16
CA ALA A 376 -4.15 -18.47 8.48
C ALA A 376 -3.99 -16.95 8.66
N ALA A 377 -2.75 -16.49 8.58
CA ALA A 377 -2.38 -15.09 8.39
C ALA A 377 -2.15 -14.83 6.90
N VAL A 378 -2.36 -13.58 6.49
CA VAL A 378 -2.15 -13.11 5.12
C VAL A 378 -1.34 -11.83 5.18
N ALA A 379 -0.35 -11.71 4.30
CA ALA A 379 0.38 -10.45 4.07
C ALA A 379 0.36 -10.08 2.59
N GLU A 380 0.42 -8.78 2.32
CA GLU A 380 0.37 -8.21 0.98
C GLU A 380 1.61 -7.39 0.67
N TRP A 381 2.01 -7.38 -0.59
CA TRP A 381 3.00 -6.47 -1.15
C TRP A 381 2.48 -5.92 -2.48
N TYR A 382 2.91 -4.72 -2.83
CA TYR A 382 2.56 -4.06 -4.09
C TYR A 382 3.79 -3.37 -4.66
N ASP A 383 4.32 -2.37 -3.94
CA ASP A 383 5.54 -1.64 -4.23
C ASP A 383 6.06 -0.92 -2.96
N GLU A 384 7.19 -0.21 -3.08
CA GLU A 384 7.69 0.69 -2.01
C GLU A 384 7.37 2.17 -2.32
N PHE A 385 7.75 2.61 -3.53
CA PHE A 385 7.79 4.03 -3.96
C PHE A 385 7.37 4.25 -5.44
N ARG A 386 6.70 3.29 -6.09
CA ARG A 386 6.39 3.18 -7.54
C ARG A 386 7.54 3.03 -8.54
N ASP A 387 8.80 3.05 -8.13
CA ASP A 387 9.94 2.76 -9.02
C ASP A 387 9.84 1.35 -9.67
N TYR A 388 9.27 0.39 -8.95
CA TYR A 388 9.11 -1.00 -9.39
C TYR A 388 7.91 -1.64 -8.66
N THR A 389 6.86 -1.98 -9.41
CA THR A 389 5.61 -2.57 -8.86
C THR A 389 5.55 -4.05 -9.21
N VAL A 390 5.57 -4.93 -8.20
CA VAL A 390 5.44 -6.38 -8.37
C VAL A 390 4.54 -6.89 -7.24
N PRO A 391 3.21 -6.99 -7.47
CA PRO A 391 2.29 -7.40 -6.42
C PRO A 391 2.56 -8.83 -5.92
N GLY A 392 2.59 -9.00 -4.60
CA GLY A 392 2.87 -10.27 -3.95
C GLY A 392 1.89 -10.56 -2.82
N ARG A 393 1.69 -11.83 -2.48
CA ARG A 393 0.84 -12.29 -1.38
C ARG A 393 1.50 -13.43 -0.60
N MET A 394 1.26 -13.47 0.70
CA MET A 394 1.65 -14.55 1.62
C MET A 394 0.40 -15.11 2.27
N ILE A 395 0.37 -16.43 2.49
CA ILE A 395 -0.59 -17.13 3.35
C ILE A 395 0.21 -18.06 4.26
N CYS A 396 -0.11 -18.13 5.55
CA CYS A 396 0.64 -18.91 6.54
C CYS A 396 -0.28 -19.55 7.61
N ASP A 397 -0.19 -20.87 7.84
CA ASP A 397 -1.00 -21.65 8.79
C ASP A 397 -0.15 -22.38 9.88
N GLU A 398 -0.81 -23.11 10.80
CA GLU A 398 -0.18 -23.79 11.95
C GLU A 398 0.39 -25.20 11.71
N GLU A 399 -0.21 -26.00 10.82
CA GLU A 399 0.20 -27.40 10.60
C GLU A 399 1.21 -27.52 9.46
N TYR A 400 1.18 -26.55 8.54
CA TYR A 400 1.90 -26.54 7.29
C TYR A 400 2.79 -25.31 7.16
N LYS A 401 3.96 -25.37 7.82
CA LYS A 401 5.19 -24.85 7.17
C LYS A 401 5.64 -25.81 6.05
N TYR A 402 4.70 -26.34 5.26
CA TYR A 402 4.88 -27.24 4.13
C TYR A 402 3.59 -27.21 3.31
N ASN A 403 3.60 -26.59 2.13
CA ASN A 403 2.54 -26.75 1.12
C ASN A 403 1.27 -25.90 1.26
N GLU A 404 1.38 -24.59 1.06
CA GLU A 404 0.74 -23.89 -0.07
C GLU A 404 0.97 -22.37 0.00
N LEU A 405 2.04 -21.90 -0.65
CA LEU A 405 2.04 -20.53 -1.14
C LEU A 405 1.22 -20.50 -2.44
N ALA A 406 0.05 -19.89 -2.42
CA ALA A 406 -0.60 -19.43 -3.64
C ALA A 406 -0.04 -18.04 -4.02
N VAL A 407 1.18 -18.00 -4.57
CA VAL A 407 1.58 -16.85 -5.40
C VAL A 407 1.30 -17.18 -6.84
N THR A 408 0.39 -16.40 -7.41
CA THR A 408 0.30 -16.24 -8.85
C THR A 408 -0.18 -14.82 -9.12
N THR A 409 0.60 -14.04 -9.87
CA THR A 409 -0.04 -13.32 -10.95
C THR A 409 -0.45 -14.41 -11.93
N VAL A 410 -1.74 -14.64 -12.13
CA VAL A 410 -2.15 -15.33 -13.35
C VAL A 410 -2.08 -14.24 -14.44
N GLY A 411 -1.98 -14.60 -15.70
CA GLY A 411 -1.68 -13.60 -16.74
C GLY A 411 -0.17 -13.30 -16.76
N PRO A 412 0.40 -13.16 -17.96
CA PRO A 412 1.85 -13.22 -18.11
C PRO A 412 2.51 -11.92 -17.66
N LEU A 413 3.52 -12.04 -16.82
CA LEU A 413 4.70 -11.20 -16.99
C LEU A 413 5.50 -11.82 -18.13
N GLU A 414 5.30 -11.33 -19.36
CA GLU A 414 6.19 -11.68 -20.46
C GLU A 414 7.58 -11.10 -20.18
N PHE A 415 8.48 -11.93 -19.68
CA PHE A 415 9.92 -11.68 -19.76
C PHE A 415 10.51 -12.65 -20.78
N ASP A 416 10.88 -12.13 -21.95
CA ASP A 416 11.40 -12.87 -23.10
C ASP A 416 10.52 -14.06 -23.55
N GLY A 417 9.20 -13.96 -23.33
CA GLY A 417 8.19 -14.96 -23.73
C GLY A 417 8.00 -16.14 -22.77
N ASN A 418 8.56 -16.11 -21.55
CA ASN A 418 8.41 -17.18 -20.56
C ASN A 418 7.59 -16.72 -19.33
N THR A 419 6.91 -17.67 -18.67
CA THR A 419 6.07 -17.44 -17.47
C THR A 419 6.74 -18.03 -16.24
N TYR A 420 6.68 -17.35 -15.10
CA TYR A 420 7.29 -17.79 -13.83
C TYR A 420 6.25 -17.82 -12.69
N GLY A 421 6.23 -18.89 -11.89
CA GLY A 421 5.38 -19.04 -10.70
C GLY A 421 6.18 -19.48 -9.47
N MET A 422 5.79 -19.04 -8.28
CA MET A 422 6.58 -19.17 -7.04
C MET A 422 5.85 -19.98 -5.98
N VAL A 423 6.57 -20.81 -5.22
CA VAL A 423 6.08 -21.40 -3.96
C VAL A 423 7.17 -21.37 -2.88
N LEU A 424 6.86 -20.87 -1.68
CA LEU A 424 7.77 -20.91 -0.52
C LEU A 424 7.62 -22.24 0.26
N ASP A 425 8.74 -22.84 0.65
CA ASP A 425 8.84 -24.04 1.50
C ASP A 425 9.86 -23.87 2.65
N GLN A 426 10.19 -24.94 3.39
CA GLN A 426 11.13 -24.86 4.53
C GLN A 426 12.59 -24.64 4.13
N SER A 427 12.96 -25.01 2.91
CA SER A 427 14.30 -24.85 2.33
C SER A 427 14.46 -23.50 1.63
N GLY A 428 13.37 -22.95 1.09
CA GLY A 428 13.48 -21.75 0.28
C GLY A 428 12.24 -21.34 -0.49
N THR A 429 12.47 -20.88 -1.71
CA THR A 429 11.43 -20.78 -2.75
C THR A 429 11.75 -21.78 -3.84
N VAL A 430 10.69 -22.29 -4.45
CA VAL A 430 10.64 -23.39 -5.41
C VAL A 430 9.71 -22.97 -6.56
N ASP A 431 9.95 -23.50 -7.75
CA ASP A 431 9.10 -23.29 -8.91
C ASP A 431 7.71 -23.95 -8.78
N ARG A 432 6.69 -23.33 -9.39
CA ARG A 432 5.30 -23.80 -9.42
C ARG A 432 5.17 -25.25 -9.89
N ASP A 433 5.82 -25.63 -10.97
CA ASP A 433 5.64 -26.94 -11.61
C ASP A 433 6.43 -28.02 -10.87
N GLN A 434 7.51 -27.64 -10.19
CA GLN A 434 8.23 -28.52 -9.27
C GLN A 434 7.40 -28.79 -8.00
N PHE A 435 6.70 -27.77 -7.48
CA PHE A 435 5.78 -27.91 -6.35
C PHE A 435 4.60 -28.83 -6.67
N LEU A 436 3.85 -28.54 -7.73
CA LEU A 436 2.66 -29.31 -8.13
C LEU A 436 2.98 -30.82 -8.31
N ARG A 437 4.11 -31.14 -8.96
CA ARG A 437 4.62 -32.52 -9.10
C ARG A 437 5.01 -33.16 -7.76
N ARG A 438 5.85 -32.50 -6.96
CA ARG A 438 6.46 -33.09 -5.76
C ARG A 438 5.49 -33.27 -4.59
N ILE A 439 4.49 -32.39 -4.48
CA ILE A 439 3.71 -32.20 -3.26
C ILE A 439 2.23 -32.53 -3.41
N LYS A 440 1.63 -32.27 -4.58
CA LYS A 440 0.27 -32.72 -4.90
C LYS A 440 0.23 -34.03 -5.68
N GLY A 441 1.39 -34.53 -6.12
CA GLY A 441 1.53 -35.76 -6.89
C GLY A 441 0.95 -35.64 -8.30
N LEU A 442 0.82 -34.41 -8.81
CA LEU A 442 0.19 -34.12 -10.10
C LEU A 442 1.08 -34.57 -11.26
N SER A 443 0.48 -35.24 -12.25
CA SER A 443 1.18 -35.57 -13.49
C SER A 443 1.38 -34.33 -14.38
N GLU A 444 2.28 -34.39 -15.35
CA GLU A 444 2.43 -33.32 -16.35
C GLU A 444 1.14 -33.11 -17.15
N GLU A 445 0.43 -34.19 -17.52
CA GLU A 445 -0.87 -34.12 -18.20
C GLU A 445 -1.95 -33.44 -17.33
N GLU A 446 -1.96 -33.66 -16.02
CA GLU A 446 -2.92 -33.03 -15.10
C GLU A 446 -2.65 -31.52 -14.93
N MET A 447 -1.37 -31.12 -14.90
CA MET A 447 -0.97 -29.70 -14.85
C MET A 447 -1.24 -29.00 -16.18
N GLU A 448 -0.90 -29.62 -17.32
CA GLU A 448 -1.22 -29.07 -18.65
C GLU A 448 -2.74 -28.98 -18.87
N SER A 449 -3.51 -29.96 -18.40
CA SER A 449 -4.98 -29.93 -18.46
C SER A 449 -5.55 -28.80 -17.61
N MET A 450 -4.99 -28.56 -16.42
CA MET A 450 -5.36 -27.45 -15.54
C MET A 450 -5.05 -26.09 -16.18
N ASP A 451 -3.83 -25.89 -16.70
CA ASP A 451 -3.42 -24.64 -17.36
C ASP A 451 -4.20 -24.40 -18.66
N HIS A 452 -4.48 -25.46 -19.44
CA HIS A 452 -5.33 -25.38 -20.63
C HIS A 452 -6.79 -25.02 -20.27
N HIS A 453 -7.34 -25.64 -19.23
CA HIS A 453 -8.69 -25.31 -18.74
C HIS A 453 -8.75 -23.87 -18.24
N PHE A 454 -7.77 -23.39 -17.46
CA PHE A 454 -7.77 -22.03 -16.92
C PHE A 454 -7.32 -20.92 -17.89
N SER A 455 -6.75 -21.28 -19.05
CA SER A 455 -6.55 -20.36 -20.17
C SER A 455 -7.80 -20.26 -21.07
N ALA A 456 -8.59 -21.32 -21.19
CA ALA A 456 -9.85 -21.34 -21.96
C ALA A 456 -11.11 -21.00 -21.14
N SER A 457 -11.08 -21.11 -19.81
CA SER A 457 -12.25 -21.01 -18.92
C SER A 457 -11.91 -20.50 -17.53
N ASN A 458 -12.78 -19.68 -16.94
CA ASN A 458 -12.68 -19.28 -15.53
C ASN A 458 -13.61 -20.09 -14.61
N ARG A 459 -14.21 -21.18 -15.12
CA ARG A 459 -15.02 -22.11 -14.29
C ARG A 459 -14.10 -22.92 -13.37
N PRO A 460 -14.56 -23.33 -12.18
CA PRO A 460 -13.81 -24.24 -11.31
C PRO A 460 -13.32 -25.50 -12.06
N PHE A 461 -12.07 -25.88 -11.83
CA PHE A 461 -11.47 -27.10 -12.36
C PHE A 461 -11.53 -28.17 -11.26
N CYS A 462 -11.97 -29.37 -11.61
CA CYS A 462 -12.14 -30.47 -10.66
C CYS A 462 -11.15 -31.56 -11.01
N LEU A 463 -10.21 -31.87 -10.11
CA LEU A 463 -9.22 -32.92 -10.33
C LEU A 463 -9.34 -34.04 -9.29
N PRO A 464 -9.65 -35.28 -9.69
CA PRO A 464 -9.87 -36.38 -8.78
C PRO A 464 -8.55 -37.07 -8.36
N HIS A 465 -8.32 -37.17 -7.05
CA HIS A 465 -7.12 -37.75 -6.46
C HIS A 465 -7.37 -39.18 -5.96
N TYR A 466 -6.63 -40.14 -6.53
CA TYR A 466 -6.76 -41.58 -6.28
C TYR A 466 -5.52 -42.12 -5.56
N GLU A 467 -5.74 -43.07 -4.66
CA GLU A 467 -4.69 -43.84 -3.98
C GLU A 467 -5.07 -45.32 -4.06
N GLU A 468 -4.18 -46.16 -4.60
CA GLU A 468 -4.46 -47.58 -4.92
C GLU A 468 -5.75 -47.73 -5.75
N ASP A 469 -5.85 -46.97 -6.84
CA ASP A 469 -6.99 -46.87 -7.76
C ASP A 469 -8.35 -46.46 -7.15
N ARG A 470 -8.38 -46.14 -5.86
CA ARG A 470 -9.58 -45.71 -5.13
C ARG A 470 -9.57 -44.19 -4.89
N LEU A 471 -10.70 -43.53 -5.15
CA LEU A 471 -10.85 -42.10 -4.94
C LEU A 471 -10.75 -41.74 -3.44
N LYS A 472 -9.83 -40.83 -3.08
CA LYS A 472 -9.66 -40.32 -1.71
C LYS A 472 -10.22 -38.90 -1.54
N SER A 473 -9.95 -38.04 -2.51
CA SER A 473 -10.40 -36.65 -2.48
C SER A 473 -10.58 -36.10 -3.90
N VAL A 474 -11.29 -34.99 -4.01
CA VAL A 474 -11.35 -34.18 -5.24
C VAL A 474 -10.74 -32.82 -4.92
N TYR A 475 -9.75 -32.41 -5.70
CA TYR A 475 -9.27 -31.03 -5.67
C TYR A 475 -10.26 -30.18 -6.47
N TYR A 476 -10.98 -29.30 -5.77
CA TYR A 476 -11.86 -28.31 -6.37
C TYR A 476 -11.12 -26.98 -6.45
N ILE A 477 -10.70 -26.62 -7.66
CA ILE A 477 -9.76 -25.53 -7.91
C ILE A 477 -10.55 -24.35 -8.47
N VAL A 478 -10.54 -23.22 -7.77
CA VAL A 478 -11.33 -22.02 -8.13
C VAL A 478 -10.40 -20.87 -8.49
N LYS A 479 -10.70 -20.13 -9.55
CA LYS A 479 -9.94 -18.95 -9.98
C LYS A 479 -10.55 -17.67 -9.40
N ASP A 480 -9.80 -16.88 -8.62
CA ASP A 480 -10.32 -15.62 -8.05
C ASP A 480 -10.59 -14.60 -9.17
N TYR A 481 -11.77 -13.97 -9.10
CA TYR A 481 -12.35 -13.11 -10.13
C TYR A 481 -12.08 -11.61 -9.93
N ARG A 482 -11.52 -11.20 -8.78
CA ARG A 482 -11.30 -9.77 -8.44
C ARG A 482 -10.20 -9.10 -9.26
N TYR A 483 -9.37 -9.90 -9.92
CA TYR A 483 -8.33 -9.47 -10.84
C TYR A 483 -8.48 -10.26 -12.13
N SER A 484 -8.08 -9.69 -13.27
CA SER A 484 -8.28 -10.31 -14.59
C SER A 484 -7.64 -11.69 -14.71
N SER A 485 -6.69 -12.00 -13.84
CA SER A 485 -6.05 -13.30 -13.64
C SER A 485 -5.17 -13.23 -12.37
N SER A 486 -5.53 -13.76 -11.16
CA SER A 486 -4.58 -13.69 -10.00
C SER A 486 -4.67 -14.70 -8.84
N LEU A 487 -5.50 -15.74 -8.80
CA LEU A 487 -5.33 -16.79 -7.77
C LEU A 487 -5.99 -18.10 -8.20
N LEU A 488 -5.37 -19.25 -7.88
CA LEU A 488 -6.01 -20.56 -7.93
C LEU A 488 -6.12 -21.11 -6.49
N CYS A 489 -7.34 -21.18 -5.97
CA CYS A 489 -7.65 -21.72 -4.64
C CYS A 489 -7.85 -23.24 -4.75
N PHE A 490 -6.97 -24.04 -4.15
CA PHE A 490 -7.11 -25.51 -4.10
C PHE A 490 -7.96 -25.93 -2.90
N VAL A 491 -9.23 -26.25 -3.10
CA VAL A 491 -10.09 -26.81 -2.05
C VAL A 491 -10.05 -28.33 -2.13
N THR A 492 -9.30 -28.98 -1.24
CA THR A 492 -9.33 -30.44 -1.14
C THR A 492 -10.62 -30.88 -0.47
N ILE A 493 -11.48 -31.61 -1.18
CA ILE A 493 -12.73 -32.17 -0.67
C ILE A 493 -12.51 -33.67 -0.39
N PRO A 494 -12.41 -34.11 0.88
CA PRO A 494 -12.34 -35.54 1.21
C PRO A 494 -13.64 -36.24 0.80
N ILE A 495 -13.54 -37.44 0.21
CA ILE A 495 -14.70 -38.15 -0.34
C ILE A 495 -15.72 -38.56 0.74
N GLU A 496 -15.26 -38.72 1.98
CA GLU A 496 -16.11 -39.00 3.15
C GLU A 496 -17.10 -37.86 3.44
N THR A 497 -16.75 -36.62 3.08
CA THR A 497 -17.62 -35.43 3.20
C THR A 497 -18.80 -35.48 2.23
N LEU A 498 -18.62 -36.09 1.06
CA LEU A 498 -19.63 -36.20 -0.01
C LEU A 498 -20.49 -37.46 0.12
N THR A 499 -19.92 -38.53 0.69
CA THR A 499 -20.58 -39.85 0.82
C THR A 499 -21.18 -40.09 2.21
N GLY A 500 -20.81 -39.27 3.21
CA GLY A 500 -21.31 -39.35 4.57
C GLY A 500 -21.07 -40.71 5.23
N SER A 501 -21.91 -41.06 6.21
CA SER A 501 -21.81 -42.34 6.93
C SER A 501 -22.22 -43.56 6.10
N ALA A 502 -22.74 -43.38 4.89
CA ALA A 502 -23.33 -44.46 4.10
C ALA A 502 -22.30 -45.40 3.44
N ARG A 503 -21.06 -44.93 3.22
CA ARG A 503 -19.94 -45.66 2.58
C ARG A 503 -20.36 -46.64 1.46
N PRO A 504 -21.09 -46.17 0.42
CA PRO A 504 -21.45 -47.02 -0.72
C PRO A 504 -20.19 -47.49 -1.45
N GLY A 505 -20.17 -48.78 -1.82
CA GLY A 505 -18.99 -49.41 -2.41
C GLY A 505 -18.64 -48.90 -3.80
N ARG A 506 -19.64 -48.45 -4.57
CA ARG A 506 -19.49 -47.87 -5.91
C ARG A 506 -20.34 -46.62 -6.05
N PHE A 507 -19.77 -45.56 -6.62
CA PHE A 507 -20.47 -44.31 -6.96
C PHE A 507 -19.74 -43.56 -8.08
N LEU A 508 -20.44 -42.61 -8.68
CA LEU A 508 -19.96 -41.68 -9.70
C LEU A 508 -20.24 -40.24 -9.27
N LEU A 509 -19.37 -39.31 -9.64
CA LEU A 509 -19.52 -37.88 -9.38
C LEU A 509 -19.51 -37.11 -10.70
N CYS A 510 -20.54 -36.31 -10.95
CA CYS A 510 -20.77 -35.62 -12.22
C CYS A 510 -21.12 -34.13 -12.01
N SER A 511 -20.96 -33.33 -13.05
CA SER A 511 -21.46 -31.94 -13.13
C SER A 511 -21.81 -31.59 -14.57
N ASP A 512 -22.97 -30.95 -14.76
CA ASP A 512 -23.60 -30.64 -16.05
C ASP A 512 -23.75 -31.85 -16.99
N ASP A 513 -22.72 -32.15 -17.80
CA ASP A 513 -22.65 -33.31 -18.71
C ASP A 513 -21.26 -34.02 -18.62
N ARG A 514 -20.50 -33.80 -17.53
CA ARG A 514 -19.11 -34.27 -17.37
C ARG A 514 -18.93 -35.18 -16.16
N LEU A 515 -18.17 -36.26 -16.33
CA LEU A 515 -17.62 -37.06 -15.24
C LEU A 515 -16.54 -36.25 -14.52
N LEU A 516 -16.66 -36.11 -13.20
CA LEU A 516 -15.65 -35.48 -12.35
C LEU A 516 -14.78 -36.53 -11.66
N ALA A 517 -15.39 -37.62 -11.19
CA ALA A 517 -14.68 -38.70 -10.51
C ALA A 517 -15.48 -40.01 -10.52
N VAL A 518 -14.77 -41.13 -10.46
CA VAL A 518 -15.31 -42.48 -10.23
C VAL A 518 -14.88 -42.96 -8.84
N SER A 519 -15.64 -43.83 -8.18
CA SER A 519 -15.21 -44.39 -6.88
C SER A 519 -13.92 -45.22 -6.95
N HIS A 520 -13.70 -45.93 -8.06
CA HIS A 520 -12.52 -46.73 -8.38
C HIS A 520 -12.22 -46.60 -9.88
N ARG A 521 -10.94 -46.50 -10.27
CA ARG A 521 -10.50 -46.52 -11.67
C ARG A 521 -10.50 -47.97 -12.18
N ASP A 522 -11.59 -48.39 -12.80
CA ASP A 522 -11.71 -49.67 -13.51
C ASP A 522 -12.51 -49.51 -14.82
N ASP A 523 -12.28 -50.43 -15.77
CA ASP A 523 -12.92 -50.39 -17.10
C ASP A 523 -14.46 -50.50 -17.02
N GLU A 524 -15.00 -51.11 -15.95
CA GLU A 524 -16.45 -51.28 -15.77
C GLU A 524 -17.13 -49.96 -15.42
N MET A 525 -16.50 -49.10 -14.60
CA MET A 525 -17.04 -47.79 -14.23
C MET A 525 -17.07 -46.81 -15.41
N ASP A 526 -16.10 -46.87 -16.33
CA ASP A 526 -16.07 -46.03 -17.55
C ASP A 526 -17.12 -46.47 -18.58
N GLU A 527 -17.33 -47.79 -18.73
CA GLU A 527 -18.45 -48.32 -19.54
C GLU A 527 -19.80 -47.91 -18.92
N LEU A 528 -19.92 -47.95 -17.59
CA LEU A 528 -21.12 -47.54 -16.85
C LEU A 528 -21.41 -46.04 -17.05
N PHE A 529 -20.41 -45.16 -16.92
CA PHE A 529 -20.57 -43.72 -17.19
C PHE A 529 -21.03 -43.47 -18.64
N SER A 530 -20.43 -44.17 -19.61
CA SER A 530 -20.81 -44.10 -21.01
C SER A 530 -22.27 -44.51 -21.24
N GLN A 531 -22.77 -45.52 -20.52
CA GLN A 531 -24.18 -45.92 -20.58
C GLN A 531 -25.12 -44.89 -19.93
N LEU A 532 -24.70 -44.25 -18.84
CA LEU A 532 -25.48 -43.22 -18.13
C LEU A 532 -25.69 -41.95 -18.96
N ILE A 533 -24.65 -41.46 -19.64
CA ILE A 533 -24.74 -40.35 -20.60
C ILE A 533 -25.74 -40.69 -21.72
N ASN A 534 -25.65 -41.90 -22.30
CA ASN A 534 -26.56 -42.34 -23.37
C ASN A 534 -28.01 -42.53 -22.91
N LEU A 535 -28.26 -42.79 -21.62
CA LEU A 535 -29.60 -42.90 -21.04
C LEU A 535 -30.24 -41.56 -20.69
N GLY A 536 -29.54 -40.45 -20.94
CA GLY A 536 -30.13 -39.12 -20.87
C GLY A 536 -29.95 -38.41 -19.53
N MET A 537 -28.90 -38.72 -18.77
CA MET A 537 -28.36 -37.78 -17.79
C MET A 537 -27.84 -36.53 -18.53
N LYS A 538 -28.78 -35.61 -18.82
CA LYS A 538 -28.52 -34.20 -19.06
C LYS A 538 -28.86 -33.44 -17.79
N ALA A 539 -27.91 -32.72 -17.21
CA ALA A 539 -28.30 -31.73 -16.23
C ALA A 539 -29.16 -30.63 -16.88
N ALA A 540 -29.99 -29.99 -16.05
CA ALA A 540 -30.64 -28.70 -16.33
C ALA A 540 -31.25 -28.52 -17.74
N GLY A 541 -32.41 -29.13 -17.99
CA GLY A 541 -33.28 -28.66 -19.09
C GLY A 541 -34.55 -29.44 -19.34
N SER A 542 -34.54 -30.77 -19.22
CA SER A 542 -35.69 -31.60 -19.61
C SER A 542 -35.91 -32.81 -18.71
N GLY A 543 -36.58 -32.58 -17.57
CA GLY A 543 -37.56 -33.54 -17.04
C GLY A 543 -37.06 -34.91 -16.55
N ILE A 544 -36.04 -34.99 -15.70
CA ILE A 544 -35.80 -36.16 -14.81
C ILE A 544 -36.15 -35.80 -13.34
N GLY A 545 -37.18 -34.97 -13.16
CA GLY A 545 -37.69 -34.57 -11.83
C GLY A 545 -38.71 -35.52 -11.21
N GLN A 546 -38.79 -36.79 -11.65
CA GLN A 546 -39.87 -37.73 -11.25
C GLN A 546 -39.46 -39.22 -11.10
N GLN A 547 -38.19 -39.60 -11.14
CA GLN A 547 -37.76 -40.97 -10.78
C GLN A 547 -36.75 -40.94 -9.62
N GLU A 548 -37.08 -41.63 -8.52
CA GLU A 548 -36.24 -41.72 -7.31
C GLU A 548 -34.98 -42.57 -7.51
N TYR A 549 -34.99 -43.44 -8.52
CA TYR A 549 -33.87 -44.28 -8.95
C TYR A 549 -34.15 -44.82 -10.36
N PHE A 550 -33.12 -45.33 -11.03
CA PHE A 550 -33.27 -46.09 -12.27
C PHE A 550 -32.39 -47.35 -12.26
N LYS A 551 -32.70 -48.30 -13.15
CA LYS A 551 -32.05 -49.62 -13.20
C LYS A 551 -31.20 -49.76 -14.46
N LEU A 552 -29.91 -50.05 -14.26
CA LEU A 552 -28.94 -50.26 -15.33
C LEU A 552 -28.47 -51.72 -15.29
N GLY A 553 -28.98 -52.55 -16.20
CA GLY A 553 -28.70 -54.00 -16.21
C GLY A 553 -29.11 -54.71 -14.91
N LYS A 554 -28.12 -55.03 -14.05
CA LYS A 554 -28.31 -55.66 -12.74
C LYS A 554 -28.18 -54.69 -11.56
N GLU A 555 -27.89 -53.41 -11.81
CA GLU A 555 -27.56 -52.42 -10.79
C GLU A 555 -28.70 -51.40 -10.65
N TYR A 556 -28.83 -50.84 -9.45
CA TYR A 556 -29.73 -49.72 -9.15
C TYR A 556 -28.89 -48.47 -8.91
N VAL A 557 -29.21 -47.41 -9.65
CA VAL A 557 -28.50 -46.13 -9.59
C VAL A 557 -29.43 -45.10 -8.94
N PHE A 558 -28.94 -44.47 -7.87
CA PHE A 558 -29.63 -43.43 -7.10
C PHE A 558 -28.90 -42.11 -7.27
N PRO A 559 -29.36 -41.22 -8.17
CA PRO A 559 -28.80 -39.87 -8.31
C PRO A 559 -29.22 -39.00 -7.12
N THR A 560 -28.27 -38.25 -6.57
CA THR A 560 -28.49 -37.23 -5.53
C THR A 560 -27.79 -35.96 -5.96
N THR A 561 -28.52 -34.84 -5.97
CA THR A 561 -27.93 -33.53 -6.27
C THR A 561 -27.26 -32.94 -5.02
N LEU A 562 -26.18 -32.19 -5.22
CA LEU A 562 -25.46 -31.43 -4.21
C LEU A 562 -25.62 -29.93 -4.55
N PRO A 563 -26.75 -29.29 -4.17
CA PRO A 563 -27.17 -28.02 -4.78
C PRO A 563 -26.23 -26.84 -4.51
N ALA A 564 -25.43 -26.92 -3.45
CA ALA A 564 -24.47 -25.88 -3.08
C ALA A 564 -23.27 -25.75 -4.03
N ILE A 565 -22.96 -26.81 -4.79
CA ILE A 565 -21.79 -26.87 -5.70
C ILE A 565 -22.15 -27.33 -7.13
N GLY A 566 -23.43 -27.56 -7.42
CA GLY A 566 -23.91 -27.96 -8.75
C GLY A 566 -23.55 -29.39 -9.17
N TRP A 567 -23.06 -30.21 -8.25
CA TRP A 567 -22.65 -31.59 -8.53
C TRP A 567 -23.80 -32.58 -8.35
N GLU A 568 -23.70 -33.71 -9.04
CA GLU A 568 -24.56 -34.88 -8.84
C GLU A 568 -23.69 -36.07 -8.43
N ILE A 569 -24.11 -36.79 -7.39
CA ILE A 569 -23.51 -38.06 -6.98
C ILE A 569 -24.49 -39.19 -7.25
N ALA A 570 -24.08 -40.17 -8.05
CA ALA A 570 -24.87 -41.33 -8.40
C ALA A 570 -24.36 -42.55 -7.63
N TYR A 571 -25.13 -43.01 -6.65
CA TYR A 571 -24.80 -44.18 -5.84
C TYR A 571 -25.25 -45.47 -6.53
N ILE A 572 -24.37 -46.47 -6.60
CA ILE A 572 -24.60 -47.72 -7.33
C ILE A 572 -24.74 -48.85 -6.31
N TYR A 573 -25.84 -49.59 -6.39
CA TYR A 573 -26.11 -50.76 -5.56
C TYR A 573 -26.41 -51.98 -6.42
N ASP A 574 -25.81 -53.12 -6.07
CA ASP A 574 -26.18 -54.42 -6.63
C ASP A 574 -27.66 -54.73 -6.39
N SER A 575 -28.31 -55.38 -7.35
CA SER A 575 -29.65 -55.93 -7.13
C SER A 575 -29.64 -57.06 -6.11
N TYR A 576 -29.84 -56.69 -4.83
CA TYR A 576 -30.27 -57.64 -3.82
C TYR A 576 -31.61 -58.26 -4.23
N MET A 577 -31.53 -59.48 -4.74
CA MET A 577 -32.69 -60.32 -4.99
C MET A 577 -33.33 -60.67 -3.65
N LEU A 578 -34.32 -59.89 -3.24
CA LEU A 578 -35.33 -60.37 -2.29
C LEU A 578 -35.92 -61.65 -2.89
N ASP A 579 -35.70 -62.78 -2.21
CA ASP A 579 -36.16 -64.07 -2.69
C ASP A 579 -37.68 -64.03 -2.87
N SER A 580 -38.12 -64.11 -4.12
CA SER A 580 -39.52 -64.13 -4.52
C SER A 580 -40.32 -65.20 -3.77
N GLY A 581 -39.69 -66.30 -3.35
CA GLY A 581 -40.31 -67.32 -2.51
C GLY A 581 -40.79 -66.79 -1.15
N GLN A 582 -40.00 -65.92 -0.50
CA GLN A 582 -40.36 -65.33 0.80
C GLN A 582 -41.47 -64.29 0.67
N ILE A 583 -41.42 -63.44 -0.36
CA ILE A 583 -42.46 -62.42 -0.62
C ILE A 583 -43.79 -63.10 -0.99
N VAL A 584 -43.76 -64.12 -1.86
CA VAL A 584 -44.96 -64.89 -2.23
C VAL A 584 -45.54 -65.61 -1.01
N PHE A 585 -44.71 -66.20 -0.14
CA PHE A 585 -45.15 -66.84 1.09
C PHE A 585 -45.85 -65.85 2.05
N PHE A 586 -45.28 -64.66 2.24
CA PHE A 586 -45.87 -63.61 3.07
C PHE A 586 -47.19 -63.07 2.50
N LEU A 587 -47.25 -62.84 1.18
CA LEU A 587 -48.47 -62.44 0.48
C LEU A 587 -49.56 -63.53 0.55
N LEU A 588 -49.19 -64.82 0.48
CA LEU A 588 -50.13 -65.92 0.62
C LEU A 588 -50.81 -65.92 2.00
N ILE A 589 -50.06 -65.63 3.07
CA ILE A 589 -50.60 -65.49 4.44
C ILE A 589 -51.58 -64.32 4.51
N LEU A 590 -51.21 -63.15 3.97
CA LEU A 590 -52.07 -61.97 3.93
C LEU A 590 -53.36 -62.20 3.11
N VAL A 591 -53.26 -62.80 1.93
CA VAL A 591 -54.43 -63.15 1.10
C VAL A 591 -55.32 -64.17 1.80
N THR A 592 -54.74 -65.17 2.47
CA THR A 592 -55.54 -66.17 3.22
C THR A 592 -56.29 -65.51 4.38
N ALA A 593 -55.64 -64.63 5.15
CA ALA A 593 -56.28 -63.86 6.20
C ALA A 593 -57.38 -62.92 5.65
N ALA A 594 -57.12 -62.25 4.54
CA ALA A 594 -58.09 -61.39 3.87
C ALA A 594 -59.31 -62.20 3.36
N CYS A 595 -59.11 -63.39 2.78
CA CYS A 595 -60.20 -64.26 2.33
C CYS A 595 -61.07 -64.74 3.51
N ILE A 596 -60.47 -65.13 4.64
CA ILE A 596 -61.21 -65.50 5.85
C ILE A 596 -62.03 -64.31 6.39
N PHE A 597 -61.42 -63.12 6.42
CA PHE A 597 -62.09 -61.89 6.85
C PHE A 597 -63.23 -61.49 5.91
N THR A 598 -63.03 -61.60 4.59
CA THR A 598 -64.03 -61.29 3.57
C THR A 598 -65.20 -62.28 3.61
N PHE A 599 -64.93 -63.57 3.88
CA PHE A 599 -65.97 -64.58 4.07
C PHE A 599 -66.82 -64.28 5.31
N PHE A 600 -66.21 -63.86 6.43
CA PHE A 600 -66.95 -63.41 7.61
C PHE A 600 -67.78 -62.14 7.34
N ILE A 601 -67.24 -61.18 6.58
CA ILE A 601 -67.98 -59.99 6.15
C ILE A 601 -69.15 -60.36 5.22
N ALA A 602 -68.96 -61.27 4.27
CA ALA A 602 -70.02 -61.70 3.35
C ALA A 602 -71.19 -62.34 4.11
N LEU A 603 -70.92 -63.22 5.07
CA LEU A 603 -71.95 -63.80 5.95
C LEU A 603 -72.67 -62.73 6.78
N LEU A 604 -71.95 -61.72 7.27
CA LEU A 604 -72.54 -60.61 8.03
C LEU A 604 -73.42 -59.72 7.14
N VAL A 605 -72.95 -59.39 5.93
CA VAL A 605 -73.67 -58.57 4.95
C VAL A 605 -74.92 -59.28 4.47
N GLU A 606 -74.85 -60.56 4.12
CA GLU A 606 -76.02 -61.32 3.65
C GLU A 606 -77.09 -61.50 4.73
N ALA A 607 -76.70 -61.58 6.01
CA ALA A 607 -77.61 -61.56 7.15
C ALA A 607 -78.28 -60.18 7.37
N LEU A 608 -77.64 -59.07 6.95
CA LEU A 608 -78.12 -57.69 7.16
C LEU A 608 -78.85 -57.09 5.95
N TYR A 609 -78.50 -57.47 4.72
CA TYR A 609 -79.04 -56.85 3.49
C TYR A 609 -80.37 -57.48 3.01
N LYS A 610 -80.67 -58.70 3.42
CA LYS A 610 -81.86 -59.43 2.95
C LYS A 610 -83.20 -58.69 3.18
N PRO A 611 -83.43 -57.98 4.30
CA PRO A 611 -84.67 -57.22 4.50
C PRO A 611 -84.76 -55.91 3.71
N ILE A 612 -83.62 -55.38 3.22
CA ILE A 612 -83.55 -54.05 2.58
C ILE A 612 -83.80 -54.16 1.07
N ARG A 613 -83.38 -55.27 0.46
CA ARG A 613 -83.50 -55.49 -0.99
C ARG A 613 -84.96 -55.60 -1.47
N GLU A 614 -85.88 -56.07 -0.63
CA GLU A 614 -87.30 -56.21 -0.96
C GLU A 614 -88.06 -54.86 -1.04
N VAL A 615 -87.42 -53.72 -0.72
CA VAL A 615 -88.07 -52.40 -0.60
C VAL A 615 -87.68 -51.42 -1.72
N VAL A 616 -86.64 -51.71 -2.51
CA VAL A 616 -85.96 -50.68 -3.35
C VAL A 616 -86.13 -50.89 -4.86
N GLU A 617 -86.69 -52.01 -5.32
CA GLU A 617 -86.81 -52.32 -6.77
C GLU A 617 -88.02 -51.66 -7.49
N ASP A 618 -88.75 -50.72 -6.84
CA ASP A 618 -90.03 -50.16 -7.35
C ASP A 618 -90.01 -48.66 -7.73
N SER A 619 -88.88 -48.08 -8.16
CA SER A 619 -88.79 -46.63 -8.47
C SER A 619 -87.78 -46.18 -9.56
N MET A 620 -88.12 -46.53 -10.81
CA MET A 620 -88.14 -45.66 -12.02
C MET A 620 -86.90 -44.97 -12.64
N GLU A 621 -87.05 -44.76 -13.96
CA GLU A 621 -86.11 -44.46 -15.05
C GLU A 621 -85.80 -42.95 -15.34
N SER A 622 -84.94 -42.70 -16.35
CA SER A 622 -84.40 -41.41 -16.86
C SER A 622 -85.19 -40.84 -18.09
N PRO A 623 -84.63 -40.07 -19.08
CA PRO A 623 -83.96 -38.73 -19.15
C PRO A 623 -84.60 -37.74 -20.22
N GLU A 624 -84.03 -36.53 -20.49
CA GLU A 624 -83.67 -35.96 -21.85
C GLU A 624 -83.46 -34.40 -22.06
N ALA A 625 -82.29 -34.04 -22.66
CA ALA A 625 -81.94 -33.20 -23.86
C ALA A 625 -82.28 -31.69 -24.19
N GLY A 626 -81.22 -30.94 -24.62
CA GLY A 626 -81.21 -29.79 -25.61
C GLY A 626 -80.52 -28.47 -25.16
N LYS A 627 -80.05 -27.47 -25.98
CA LYS A 627 -79.61 -27.30 -27.42
C LYS A 627 -78.78 -25.96 -27.61
N PRO A 628 -78.02 -25.69 -28.72
CA PRO A 628 -76.95 -24.64 -28.80
C PRO A 628 -77.11 -23.46 -29.83
N ILE A 629 -76.14 -22.50 -29.86
CA ILE A 629 -76.05 -21.25 -30.70
C ILE A 629 -74.61 -21.05 -31.29
N ASP A 630 -74.43 -20.25 -32.36
CA ASP A 630 -73.20 -20.00 -33.15
C ASP A 630 -72.55 -18.61 -32.93
N GLU A 631 -71.21 -18.54 -32.90
CA GLU A 631 -70.38 -17.41 -32.44
C GLU A 631 -69.60 -16.67 -33.56
N PHE A 632 -69.52 -17.21 -34.78
CA PHE A 632 -68.55 -16.75 -35.80
C PHE A 632 -68.79 -15.33 -36.38
N LYS A 633 -69.87 -14.66 -35.99
CA LYS A 633 -70.24 -13.33 -36.50
C LYS A 633 -69.46 -12.18 -35.84
N ILE A 634 -68.93 -12.39 -34.64
CA ILE A 634 -68.26 -11.34 -33.83
C ILE A 634 -66.80 -11.13 -34.27
N LEU A 635 -66.10 -12.19 -34.66
CA LEU A 635 -64.65 -12.17 -34.94
C LEU A 635 -64.25 -11.30 -36.14
N ARG A 636 -65.13 -11.06 -37.12
CA ARG A 636 -64.79 -10.31 -38.34
C ARG A 636 -64.72 -8.79 -38.17
N GLN A 637 -65.39 -8.19 -37.17
CA GLN A 637 -65.43 -6.73 -37.03
C GLN A 637 -64.22 -6.13 -36.30
N ASN A 638 -63.43 -6.94 -35.57
CA ASN A 638 -62.28 -6.43 -34.80
C ASN A 638 -60.98 -6.35 -35.61
N SER A 639 -60.87 -7.06 -36.75
CA SER A 639 -59.61 -7.19 -37.50
C SER A 639 -59.13 -5.90 -38.19
N GLU A 640 -60.02 -4.98 -38.53
CA GLU A 640 -59.64 -3.77 -39.31
C GLU A 640 -59.13 -2.63 -38.43
N LYS A 641 -59.62 -2.52 -37.17
CA LYS A 641 -59.14 -1.51 -36.21
C LYS A 641 -57.72 -1.78 -35.70
N ILE A 642 -57.30 -3.06 -35.68
CA ILE A 642 -55.96 -3.46 -35.21
C ILE A 642 -54.86 -2.97 -36.18
N LYS A 643 -55.15 -2.94 -37.50
CA LYS A 643 -54.13 -2.58 -38.51
C LYS A 643 -53.72 -1.10 -38.53
N SER A 644 -54.62 -0.16 -38.25
CA SER A 644 -54.21 1.26 -38.19
C SER A 644 -53.48 1.59 -36.90
N LEU A 645 -53.88 0.98 -35.77
CA LEU A 645 -53.23 1.20 -34.48
C LEU A 645 -51.80 0.63 -34.45
N SER A 646 -51.59 -0.53 -35.08
CA SER A 646 -50.26 -1.17 -35.19
C SER A 646 -49.21 -0.28 -35.87
N LYS A 647 -49.59 0.60 -36.80
CA LYS A 647 -48.62 1.45 -37.51
C LYS A 647 -48.13 2.61 -36.65
N THR A 648 -49.05 3.34 -36.02
CA THR A 648 -48.71 4.44 -35.10
C THR A 648 -48.01 3.92 -33.84
N LEU A 649 -48.30 2.69 -33.41
CA LEU A 649 -47.58 2.05 -32.31
C LEU A 649 -46.12 1.74 -32.70
N MET A 650 -45.86 1.24 -33.92
CA MET A 650 -44.49 0.97 -34.38
C MET A 650 -43.65 2.25 -34.51
N GLU A 651 -44.22 3.33 -35.06
CA GLU A 651 -43.54 4.63 -35.16
C GLU A 651 -43.20 5.21 -33.78
N ALA A 652 -44.10 5.08 -32.79
CA ALA A 652 -43.85 5.50 -31.41
C ALA A 652 -42.95 4.53 -30.60
N MET A 653 -42.84 3.26 -31.00
CA MET A 653 -41.94 2.29 -30.37
C MET A 653 -40.49 2.50 -30.79
N ASP A 654 -40.21 2.78 -32.07
CA ASP A 654 -38.85 3.05 -32.58
C ASP A 654 -38.20 4.28 -31.92
N GLU A 655 -38.98 5.36 -31.73
CA GLU A 655 -38.53 6.57 -31.04
C GLU A 655 -38.28 6.31 -29.54
N ASN A 656 -39.09 5.46 -28.90
CA ASN A 656 -38.98 5.15 -27.47
C ASN A 656 -37.88 4.10 -27.17
N GLU A 657 -37.62 3.15 -28.08
CA GLU A 657 -36.48 2.24 -28.00
C GLU A 657 -35.14 2.97 -28.12
N ARG A 658 -35.05 4.01 -28.98
CA ARG A 658 -33.86 4.86 -29.09
C ARG A 658 -33.62 5.72 -27.85
N LEU A 659 -34.66 6.26 -27.23
CA LEU A 659 -34.53 6.98 -25.95
C LEU A 659 -34.15 6.03 -24.80
N ALA A 660 -34.67 4.80 -24.81
CA ALA A 660 -34.29 3.77 -23.84
C ALA A 660 -32.82 3.33 -24.00
N SER A 661 -32.35 3.13 -25.24
CA SER A 661 -30.95 2.74 -25.49
C SER A 661 -29.97 3.85 -25.10
N GLN A 662 -30.29 5.13 -25.34
CA GLN A 662 -29.47 6.25 -24.85
C GLN A 662 -29.34 6.26 -23.31
N GLN A 663 -30.43 6.00 -22.57
CA GLN A 663 -30.36 5.90 -21.10
C GLN A 663 -29.58 4.67 -20.63
N GLN A 664 -29.72 3.53 -21.33
CA GLN A 664 -28.97 2.31 -21.05
C GLN A 664 -27.47 2.53 -21.25
N TYR A 665 -27.07 3.06 -22.39
CA TYR A 665 -25.67 3.41 -22.67
C TYR A 665 -25.12 4.45 -21.71
N ARG A 666 -25.89 5.48 -21.33
CA ARG A 666 -25.46 6.43 -20.30
C ARG A 666 -25.13 5.75 -18.97
N ARG A 667 -25.92 4.77 -18.53
CA ARG A 667 -25.62 3.96 -17.32
C ARG A 667 -24.33 3.14 -17.49
N LEU A 668 -24.12 2.58 -18.68
CA LEU A 668 -22.95 1.75 -19.01
C LEU A 668 -21.64 2.54 -19.18
N LEU A 669 -21.67 3.86 -19.32
CA LEU A 669 -20.47 4.71 -19.28
C LEU A 669 -20.01 4.98 -17.84
N PHE A 670 -20.94 5.17 -16.91
CA PHE A 670 -20.63 5.69 -15.57
C PHE A 670 -20.52 4.63 -14.45
N ALA A 671 -20.98 3.39 -14.66
CA ALA A 671 -20.85 2.33 -13.66
C ALA A 671 -20.75 0.93 -14.29
N PRO A 672 -19.88 0.04 -13.77
CA PRO A 672 -19.95 -1.38 -14.09
C PRO A 672 -21.27 -1.96 -13.53
N GLN A 673 -22.12 -2.46 -14.41
CA GLN A 673 -23.30 -3.23 -14.00
C GLN A 673 -22.87 -4.62 -13.53
N PRO A 674 -23.35 -5.12 -12.37
CA PRO A 674 -23.20 -6.53 -12.03
C PRO A 674 -24.02 -7.38 -13.01
N GLU A 675 -23.49 -8.53 -13.43
CA GLU A 675 -24.16 -9.41 -14.39
C GLU A 675 -25.39 -10.07 -13.77
N SER A 676 -26.57 -9.49 -14.00
CA SER A 676 -27.84 -10.20 -13.80
C SER A 676 -28.06 -11.16 -14.97
N HIS A 677 -28.03 -12.46 -14.70
CA HIS A 677 -28.35 -13.49 -15.69
C HIS A 677 -29.77 -13.32 -16.27
N ALA A 678 -29.87 -12.90 -17.53
CA ALA A 678 -31.06 -13.09 -18.38
C ALA A 678 -30.69 -13.06 -19.87
N GLU A 679 -30.88 -14.20 -20.53
CA GLU A 679 -31.29 -14.36 -21.94
C GLU A 679 -30.65 -13.47 -23.04
N CYS A 680 -29.60 -14.00 -23.69
CA CYS A 680 -29.44 -14.14 -25.15
C CYS A 680 -28.24 -15.08 -25.36
N GLY A 681 -28.30 -16.12 -26.20
CA GLY A 681 -28.71 -16.03 -27.59
C GLY A 681 -27.47 -15.66 -28.39
N GLY A 682 -26.69 -16.65 -28.82
CA GLY A 682 -25.34 -16.42 -29.34
C GLY A 682 -25.32 -15.67 -30.68
N GLU A 683 -24.68 -14.49 -30.68
CA GLU A 683 -24.31 -13.70 -31.85
C GLU A 683 -22.82 -13.27 -31.72
N PRO A 684 -22.17 -12.70 -32.76
CA PRO A 684 -20.71 -12.53 -32.80
C PRO A 684 -20.12 -11.69 -31.67
N GLU A 685 -18.79 -11.74 -31.49
CA GLU A 685 -18.08 -10.77 -30.64
C GLU A 685 -18.30 -9.35 -31.16
N GLU A 686 -19.21 -8.61 -30.55
CA GLU A 686 -19.44 -7.21 -30.88
C GLU A 686 -18.40 -6.31 -30.21
N TYR A 687 -17.78 -5.44 -30.99
CA TYR A 687 -16.77 -4.50 -30.54
C TYR A 687 -17.38 -3.11 -30.38
N TYR A 688 -17.04 -2.45 -29.28
CA TYR A 688 -17.53 -1.12 -28.93
C TYR A 688 -16.37 -0.15 -28.72
N SER A 689 -16.43 0.99 -29.39
CA SER A 689 -15.48 2.10 -29.23
C SER A 689 -16.21 3.32 -28.69
N VAL A 690 -15.56 4.10 -27.82
CA VAL A 690 -16.14 5.32 -27.25
C VAL A 690 -15.33 6.52 -27.70
N ALA A 691 -15.99 7.42 -28.43
CA ALA A 691 -15.48 8.75 -28.73
C ALA A 691 -16.11 9.77 -27.77
N VAL A 692 -15.33 10.68 -27.20
CA VAL A 692 -15.83 11.76 -26.34
C VAL A 692 -15.45 13.09 -26.97
N VAL A 693 -16.44 13.96 -27.16
CA VAL A 693 -16.27 15.34 -27.62
C VAL A 693 -16.36 16.26 -26.41
N GLU A 694 -15.36 17.11 -26.21
CA GLU A 694 -15.35 18.15 -25.18
C GLU A 694 -15.30 19.54 -25.81
N PHE A 695 -16.18 20.43 -25.34
CA PHE A 695 -16.35 21.80 -25.80
C PHE A 695 -15.88 22.79 -24.73
N GLN A 696 -15.02 23.74 -25.09
CA GLN A 696 -14.49 24.76 -24.18
C GLN A 696 -14.68 26.17 -24.76
N PRO A 697 -15.32 27.11 -24.04
CA PRO A 697 -15.40 28.52 -24.43
C PRO A 697 -14.02 29.14 -24.67
N VAL A 698 -13.88 29.91 -25.75
CA VAL A 698 -12.65 30.67 -26.05
C VAL A 698 -12.52 31.92 -25.15
N ASN A 699 -13.64 32.48 -24.69
CA ASN A 699 -13.71 33.63 -23.78
C ASN A 699 -14.80 33.42 -22.72
N GLU A 700 -14.63 33.99 -21.52
CA GLU A 700 -15.60 33.89 -20.40
C GLU A 700 -16.99 34.49 -20.70
N GLY A 701 -17.13 35.25 -21.80
CA GLY A 701 -18.40 35.84 -22.24
C GLY A 701 -19.23 34.98 -23.20
N SER A 702 -18.76 33.81 -23.64
CA SER A 702 -19.50 32.94 -24.56
C SER A 702 -20.72 32.31 -23.87
N SER A 703 -21.88 32.34 -24.51
CA SER A 703 -23.12 31.81 -23.92
C SER A 703 -23.08 30.27 -23.81
N PRO A 704 -23.44 29.69 -22.64
CA PRO A 704 -23.62 28.23 -22.51
C PRO A 704 -24.61 27.63 -23.52
N SER A 705 -25.52 28.45 -24.07
CA SER A 705 -26.43 28.08 -25.15
C SER A 705 -25.71 27.54 -26.41
N CYS A 706 -24.52 28.04 -26.72
CA CYS A 706 -23.79 27.64 -27.93
C CYS A 706 -23.26 26.19 -27.83
N ILE A 707 -22.84 25.75 -26.64
CA ILE A 707 -22.42 24.35 -26.42
C ILE A 707 -23.61 23.39 -26.59
N VAL A 708 -24.82 23.79 -26.13
CA VAL A 708 -26.05 23.00 -26.33
C VAL A 708 -26.38 22.84 -27.82
N ILE A 709 -26.19 23.90 -28.62
CA ILE A 709 -26.39 23.87 -30.07
C ILE A 709 -25.35 22.96 -30.75
N LEU A 710 -24.06 23.07 -30.40
CA LEU A 710 -23.01 22.18 -30.95
C LEU A 710 -23.27 20.71 -30.61
N LYS A 711 -23.66 20.39 -29.37
CA LYS A 711 -24.10 19.04 -28.98
C LYS A 711 -25.28 18.53 -29.79
N GLN A 712 -26.24 19.41 -30.13
CA GLN A 712 -27.37 19.06 -30.97
C GLN A 712 -26.93 18.76 -32.42
N TYR A 713 -25.90 19.43 -32.95
CA TYR A 713 -25.29 19.06 -34.24
C TYR A 713 -24.52 17.73 -34.18
N VAL A 714 -23.83 17.42 -33.07
CA VAL A 714 -23.24 16.08 -32.87
C VAL A 714 -24.34 15.01 -32.87
N HIS A 715 -25.44 15.25 -32.16
CA HIS A 715 -26.57 14.32 -32.14
C HIS A 715 -27.17 14.12 -33.54
N GLU A 716 -27.47 15.21 -34.27
CA GLU A 716 -27.95 15.17 -35.66
C GLU A 716 -27.00 14.37 -36.58
N PHE A 717 -25.69 14.52 -36.41
CA PHE A 717 -24.69 13.76 -37.15
C PHE A 717 -24.79 12.26 -36.85
N THR A 718 -24.85 11.86 -35.57
CA THR A 718 -25.01 10.44 -35.18
C THR A 718 -26.29 9.80 -35.73
N MET A 719 -27.39 10.55 -35.85
CA MET A 719 -28.67 10.01 -36.36
C MET A 719 -28.58 9.52 -37.81
N ASN A 720 -27.57 9.96 -38.56
CA ASN A 720 -27.36 9.58 -39.96
C ASN A 720 -26.33 8.43 -40.13
N ILE A 721 -25.70 7.96 -39.05
CA ILE A 721 -24.68 6.91 -39.07
C ILE A 721 -25.23 5.65 -38.37
N PRO A 722 -25.37 4.52 -39.09
CA PRO A 722 -25.70 3.23 -38.48
C PRO A 722 -24.69 2.86 -37.39
N ASP A 723 -25.14 2.19 -36.34
CA ASP A 723 -24.29 1.68 -35.25
C ASP A 723 -23.50 2.73 -34.43
N MET A 724 -23.76 4.04 -34.63
CA MET A 724 -23.26 5.13 -33.77
C MET A 724 -24.38 5.71 -32.90
N THR A 725 -24.20 5.70 -31.57
CA THR A 725 -25.18 6.22 -30.60
C THR A 725 -24.63 7.42 -29.83
N PHE A 726 -25.30 8.57 -29.93
CA PHE A 726 -25.03 9.77 -29.11
C PHE A 726 -25.52 9.60 -27.67
N VAL A 727 -24.69 10.02 -26.72
CA VAL A 727 -25.01 10.10 -25.29
C VAL A 727 -24.56 11.45 -24.74
N ASP A 728 -25.50 12.27 -24.26
CA ASP A 728 -25.16 13.49 -23.54
C ASP A 728 -24.63 13.17 -22.12
N LEU A 729 -23.59 13.88 -21.68
CA LEU A 729 -22.89 13.61 -20.41
C LEU A 729 -23.17 14.71 -19.36
N ASP A 730 -22.58 15.89 -19.56
CA ASP A 730 -22.56 17.02 -18.62
C ASP A 730 -22.79 18.35 -19.37
N SER A 731 -22.38 19.51 -18.83
CA SER A 731 -22.53 20.80 -19.52
C SER A 731 -21.58 21.03 -20.70
N ALA A 732 -20.44 20.34 -20.76
CA ALA A 732 -19.35 20.59 -21.70
C ALA A 732 -19.01 19.40 -22.63
N ARG A 733 -19.49 18.19 -22.31
CA ARG A 733 -19.11 16.95 -23.01
C ARG A 733 -20.29 16.14 -23.53
N CYS A 734 -20.09 15.46 -24.65
CA CYS A 734 -20.94 14.35 -25.09
C CYS A 734 -20.09 13.16 -25.53
N ALA A 735 -20.65 11.95 -25.46
CA ALA A 735 -20.05 10.74 -25.96
C ALA A 735 -20.78 10.23 -27.21
N MET A 736 -20.04 9.51 -28.04
CA MET A 736 -20.56 8.72 -29.15
C MET A 736 -20.02 7.30 -29.00
N ILE A 737 -20.92 6.33 -28.93
CA ILE A 737 -20.58 4.91 -28.83
C ILE A 737 -20.74 4.33 -30.23
N VAL A 738 -19.66 3.77 -30.78
CA VAL A 738 -19.66 3.11 -32.09
C VAL A 738 -19.57 1.61 -31.89
N LYS A 739 -20.49 0.88 -32.52
CA LYS A 739 -20.56 -0.57 -32.52
C LYS A 739 -20.00 -1.12 -33.84
N ASN A 740 -19.15 -2.15 -33.74
CA ASN A 740 -18.55 -2.91 -34.84
C ASN A 740 -17.77 -2.12 -35.91
N GLY A 741 -17.35 -0.87 -35.62
CA GLY A 741 -16.52 -0.07 -36.53
C GLY A 741 -15.02 -0.33 -36.37
N GLY A 742 -14.29 -0.38 -37.49
CA GLY A 742 -12.82 -0.40 -37.48
C GLY A 742 -12.22 0.98 -37.14
N THR A 743 -11.08 1.03 -36.46
CA THR A 743 -10.49 2.29 -35.95
C THR A 743 -10.32 3.35 -37.04
N ASP A 744 -9.83 2.99 -38.23
CA ASP A 744 -9.65 3.92 -39.35
C ASP A 744 -10.97 4.48 -39.90
N GLU A 745 -12.02 3.65 -39.93
CA GLU A 745 -13.36 4.04 -40.40
C GLU A 745 -14.02 4.99 -39.40
N ILE A 746 -13.88 4.71 -38.10
CA ILE A 746 -14.33 5.61 -37.04
C ILE A 746 -13.59 6.94 -37.13
N LEU A 747 -12.27 6.92 -37.31
CA LEU A 747 -11.48 8.15 -37.46
C LEU A 747 -11.92 9.01 -38.64
N LEU A 748 -12.22 8.39 -39.79
CA LEU A 748 -12.79 9.10 -40.94
C LEU A 748 -14.13 9.79 -40.59
N GLN A 749 -15.04 9.08 -39.92
CA GLN A 749 -16.31 9.65 -39.46
C GLN A 749 -16.11 10.79 -38.45
N LEU A 750 -15.14 10.69 -37.54
CA LEU A 750 -14.81 11.75 -36.59
C LEU A 750 -14.17 12.98 -37.26
N TYR A 751 -13.35 12.81 -38.31
CA TYR A 751 -12.86 13.91 -39.13
C TYR A 751 -13.99 14.60 -39.91
N GLU A 752 -14.97 13.85 -40.41
CA GLU A 752 -16.18 14.42 -41.03
C GLU A 752 -17.05 15.18 -40.03
N LEU A 753 -17.23 14.66 -38.80
CA LEU A 753 -17.91 15.37 -37.71
C LEU A 753 -17.20 16.68 -37.36
N LEU A 754 -15.89 16.65 -37.14
CA LEU A 754 -15.10 17.85 -36.83
C LEU A 754 -15.21 18.88 -37.97
N ARG A 755 -15.20 18.43 -39.23
CA ARG A 755 -15.41 19.29 -40.39
C ARG A 755 -16.84 19.81 -40.49
N TYR A 756 -17.85 19.07 -40.01
CA TYR A 756 -19.24 19.52 -39.94
C TYR A 756 -19.43 20.61 -38.86
N LEU A 757 -18.78 20.45 -37.71
CA LEU A 757 -18.84 21.40 -36.60
C LEU A 757 -18.07 22.70 -36.90
N THR A 758 -16.88 22.62 -37.50
CA THR A 758 -16.07 23.80 -37.89
C THR A 758 -16.66 24.65 -39.03
N GLN A 759 -17.79 24.22 -39.62
CA GLN A 759 -18.58 25.03 -40.57
C GLN A 759 -19.72 25.80 -39.90
N LYS A 760 -19.89 25.67 -38.57
CA LYS A 760 -20.96 26.32 -37.81
C LYS A 760 -20.45 27.63 -37.20
N PRO A 761 -21.26 28.71 -37.16
CA PRO A 761 -20.81 30.01 -36.63
C PRO A 761 -20.49 29.96 -35.12
N GLU A 762 -20.94 28.94 -34.40
CA GLU A 762 -20.61 28.74 -32.99
C GLU A 762 -19.14 28.33 -32.74
N ASP A 763 -18.48 27.71 -33.73
CA ASP A 763 -17.08 27.22 -33.65
C ASP A 763 -16.06 28.34 -33.39
N GLU A 764 -16.28 29.54 -33.96
CA GLU A 764 -15.43 30.72 -33.72
C GLU A 764 -15.39 31.16 -32.24
N THR A 765 -16.26 30.60 -31.39
CA THR A 765 -16.38 30.95 -29.96
C THR A 765 -16.09 29.79 -28.99
N ILE A 766 -15.91 28.57 -29.49
CA ILE A 766 -15.80 27.33 -28.72
C ILE A 766 -14.74 26.40 -29.35
N ASN A 767 -13.68 26.12 -28.60
CA ASN A 767 -12.73 25.07 -28.96
C ASN A 767 -13.35 23.68 -28.74
N GLN A 768 -12.99 22.72 -29.59
CA GLN A 768 -13.53 21.37 -29.56
C GLN A 768 -12.45 20.31 -29.81
N TRP A 769 -12.41 19.31 -28.94
CA TRP A 769 -11.54 18.14 -29.05
C TRP A 769 -12.35 16.85 -29.01
N ILE A 770 -11.89 15.86 -29.77
CA ILE A 770 -12.45 14.52 -29.82
C ILE A 770 -11.35 13.54 -29.39
N ALA A 771 -11.60 12.71 -28.39
CA ALA A 771 -10.76 11.55 -28.09
C ALA A 771 -11.47 10.27 -28.52
N LEU A 772 -10.71 9.24 -28.91
CA LEU A 772 -11.23 7.92 -29.32
C LEU A 772 -10.51 6.79 -28.55
N SER A 773 -11.30 5.91 -27.92
CA SER A 773 -10.80 4.68 -27.28
C SER A 773 -10.34 3.63 -28.29
N ASN A 774 -9.62 2.62 -27.81
CA ASN A 774 -9.47 1.39 -28.58
C ASN A 774 -10.80 0.61 -28.60
N PRO A 775 -11.07 -0.23 -29.64
CA PRO A 775 -12.24 -1.11 -29.65
C PRO A 775 -12.19 -2.14 -28.52
N ARG A 776 -13.31 -2.34 -27.82
CA ARG A 776 -13.45 -3.30 -26.71
C ARG A 776 -14.57 -4.29 -26.99
N SER A 777 -14.30 -5.59 -26.87
CA SER A 777 -15.35 -6.61 -27.04
C SER A 777 -16.32 -6.61 -25.85
N GLY A 778 -17.62 -6.68 -26.15
CA GLY A 778 -18.68 -6.81 -25.15
C GLY A 778 -19.21 -5.49 -24.59
N LEU A 779 -20.53 -5.42 -24.47
CA LEU A 779 -21.30 -4.24 -24.04
C LEU A 779 -21.02 -3.85 -22.56
N ASN A 780 -20.53 -4.79 -21.73
CA ASN A 780 -20.07 -4.54 -20.36
C ASN A 780 -18.67 -3.89 -20.27
N ARG A 781 -17.92 -3.75 -21.38
CA ARG A 781 -16.60 -3.10 -21.44
C ARG A 781 -16.65 -1.64 -21.89
N ILE A 782 -17.84 -1.11 -22.22
CA ILE A 782 -18.04 0.28 -22.66
C ILE A 782 -17.54 1.30 -21.62
N TRP A 783 -17.67 1.04 -20.32
CA TRP A 783 -17.11 1.91 -19.28
C TRP A 783 -15.58 1.99 -19.31
N LEU A 784 -14.88 0.90 -19.65
CA LEU A 784 -13.42 0.90 -19.77
C LEU A 784 -12.96 1.68 -21.00
N ALA A 785 -13.68 1.52 -22.12
CA ALA A 785 -13.47 2.35 -23.32
C ALA A 785 -13.63 3.84 -22.96
N TYR A 786 -14.70 4.22 -22.25
CA TYR A 786 -14.92 5.60 -21.80
C TYR A 786 -13.83 6.14 -20.87
N GLN A 787 -13.36 5.34 -19.89
CA GLN A 787 -12.25 5.73 -19.02
C GLN A 787 -10.94 5.93 -19.79
N GLU A 788 -10.68 5.09 -20.79
CA GLU A 788 -9.57 5.27 -21.74
C GLU A 788 -9.73 6.59 -22.53
N THR A 789 -10.94 6.89 -23.04
CA THR A 789 -11.21 8.15 -23.75
C THR A 789 -11.00 9.39 -22.87
N LEU A 790 -11.36 9.34 -21.58
CA LEU A 790 -11.13 10.43 -20.64
C LEU A 790 -9.64 10.68 -20.40
N ARG A 791 -8.84 9.64 -20.21
CA ARG A 791 -7.37 9.76 -20.09
C ARG A 791 -6.75 10.36 -21.36
N ILE A 792 -7.23 9.95 -22.55
CA ILE A 792 -6.76 10.51 -23.82
C ILE A 792 -7.07 12.03 -23.92
N LEU A 793 -8.20 12.50 -23.38
CA LEU A 793 -8.52 13.94 -23.34
C LEU A 793 -7.59 14.77 -22.44
N GLU A 794 -6.91 14.19 -21.47
CA GLU A 794 -5.97 14.93 -20.60
C GLU A 794 -4.78 15.48 -21.40
N TYR A 795 -4.40 14.82 -22.50
CA TYR A 795 -3.31 15.24 -23.40
C TYR A 795 -3.69 16.36 -24.39
N LYS A 796 -4.94 16.86 -24.41
CA LYS A 796 -5.45 17.83 -25.40
C LYS A 796 -4.67 19.15 -25.50
N HIS A 797 -4.07 19.60 -24.40
CA HIS A 797 -3.26 20.82 -24.38
C HIS A 797 -1.81 20.57 -24.83
N VAL A 798 -1.31 19.32 -24.72
CA VAL A 798 0.02 18.91 -25.19
C VAL A 798 0.04 18.83 -26.72
N TYR A 799 -1.01 18.25 -27.31
CA TYR A 799 -1.18 18.11 -28.75
C TYR A 799 -2.02 19.25 -29.34
N GLY A 800 -1.74 20.51 -28.99
CA GLY A 800 -2.53 21.70 -29.38
C GLY A 800 -2.65 22.02 -30.89
N HIS A 801 -2.21 21.11 -31.77
CA HIS A 801 -2.42 21.13 -33.22
C HIS A 801 -3.36 20.03 -33.73
N ALA A 802 -3.84 19.13 -32.86
CA ALA A 802 -4.69 18.00 -33.20
C ALA A 802 -6.01 18.04 -32.41
N ASN A 803 -7.11 18.20 -33.13
CA ASN A 803 -8.46 18.19 -32.54
C ASN A 803 -9.04 16.78 -32.39
N ILE A 804 -8.34 15.74 -32.88
CA ILE A 804 -8.69 14.32 -32.69
C ILE A 804 -7.47 13.61 -32.10
N LEU A 805 -7.68 12.90 -31.01
CA LEU A 805 -6.66 12.23 -30.19
C LEU A 805 -6.94 10.73 -30.09
N THR A 806 -5.91 9.91 -30.24
CA THR A 806 -5.98 8.44 -30.13
C THR A 806 -4.91 7.89 -29.20
N PHE A 807 -5.14 6.67 -28.70
CA PHE A 807 -4.19 5.98 -27.82
C PHE A 807 -2.81 5.77 -28.47
N GLU A 808 -2.76 5.44 -29.77
CA GLU A 808 -1.49 5.20 -30.48
C GLU A 808 -0.60 6.45 -30.58
N GLN A 809 -1.20 7.65 -30.66
CA GLN A 809 -0.47 8.92 -30.70
C GLN A 809 0.22 9.26 -29.36
N ILE A 810 -0.28 8.70 -28.25
CA ILE A 810 0.24 8.90 -26.89
C ILE A 810 1.33 7.85 -26.58
N ARG A 811 1.16 6.61 -27.05
CA ARG A 811 2.07 5.46 -26.78
C ARG A 811 3.53 5.66 -27.19
N SER A 812 3.84 6.65 -28.03
CA SER A 812 5.24 6.95 -28.43
C SER A 812 6.05 7.71 -27.36
N VAL A 813 5.45 8.13 -26.24
CA VAL A 813 6.07 9.03 -25.27
C VAL A 813 6.64 8.31 -24.02
N ASP A 814 6.12 7.14 -23.66
CA ASP A 814 6.39 6.44 -22.38
C ASP A 814 7.86 5.96 -22.17
N ALA A 815 8.73 6.09 -23.17
CA ALA A 815 10.09 5.52 -23.15
C ALA A 815 11.21 6.50 -22.75
N VAL A 816 10.93 7.80 -22.54
CA VAL A 816 11.97 8.82 -22.30
C VAL A 816 11.80 9.50 -20.95
N THR A 817 12.68 9.16 -19.99
CA THR A 817 12.74 9.81 -18.67
C THR A 817 13.54 11.11 -18.69
N TYR A 818 13.28 11.99 -17.71
CA TYR A 818 14.08 13.21 -17.51
C TYR A 818 15.49 12.87 -17.01
N SER A 819 16.46 13.71 -17.38
CA SER A 819 17.87 13.61 -16.99
C SER A 819 18.21 14.70 -15.99
N TYR A 820 18.11 14.36 -14.70
CA TYR A 820 18.64 15.20 -13.62
C TYR A 820 19.30 14.33 -12.54
N PRO A 821 20.55 13.88 -12.76
CA PRO A 821 21.24 13.00 -11.81
C PRO A 821 21.67 13.75 -10.54
N LEU A 822 21.72 13.06 -9.40
CA LEU A 822 22.09 13.60 -8.09
C LEU A 822 23.44 14.36 -8.10
N SER A 823 24.41 13.95 -8.93
CA SER A 823 25.68 14.65 -9.09
C SER A 823 25.53 16.04 -9.72
N MET A 824 24.56 16.22 -10.62
CA MET A 824 24.23 17.52 -11.20
C MET A 824 23.42 18.37 -10.22
N GLU A 825 22.52 17.75 -9.46
CA GLU A 825 21.77 18.42 -8.40
C GLU A 825 22.69 18.96 -7.30
N ASN A 826 23.54 18.12 -6.72
CA ASN A 826 24.50 18.51 -5.70
C ASN A 826 25.42 19.64 -6.19
N ARG A 827 25.84 19.60 -7.46
CA ARG A 827 26.61 20.68 -8.08
C ARG A 827 25.80 21.98 -8.22
N LEU A 828 24.53 21.91 -8.63
CA LEU A 828 23.66 23.09 -8.70
C LEU A 828 23.48 23.73 -7.31
N VAL A 829 23.14 22.94 -6.29
CA VAL A 829 23.01 23.40 -4.90
C VAL A 829 24.31 24.05 -4.43
N HIS A 830 25.46 23.38 -4.60
CA HIS A 830 26.77 23.89 -4.22
C HIS A 830 27.12 25.22 -4.91
N CYS A 831 26.87 25.34 -6.22
CA CYS A 831 27.08 26.59 -6.95
C CYS A 831 26.18 27.73 -6.41
N ILE A 832 24.92 27.46 -6.05
CA ILE A 832 24.02 28.48 -5.51
C ILE A 832 24.45 28.91 -4.10
N VAL A 833 24.79 27.95 -3.23
CA VAL A 833 25.24 28.19 -1.85
C VAL A 833 26.55 28.99 -1.79
N GLU A 834 27.45 28.81 -2.77
CA GLU A 834 28.69 29.59 -2.91
C GLU A 834 28.53 30.91 -3.70
N GLY A 835 27.34 31.27 -4.16
CA GLY A 835 27.12 32.51 -4.92
C GLY A 835 27.68 32.51 -6.35
N LYS A 836 27.93 31.34 -6.96
CA LYS A 836 28.53 31.20 -8.28
C LYS A 836 27.51 31.29 -9.43
N ASP A 837 27.74 32.24 -10.35
CA ASP A 837 26.95 32.42 -11.59
C ASP A 837 26.81 31.16 -12.47
N GLU A 838 27.71 30.19 -12.30
CA GLU A 838 27.66 28.86 -12.94
C GLU A 838 26.32 28.14 -12.69
N ALA A 839 25.66 28.40 -11.56
CA ALA A 839 24.35 27.83 -11.22
C ALA A 839 23.27 28.11 -12.29
N LEU A 840 23.22 29.34 -12.82
CA LEU A 840 22.23 29.71 -13.83
C LEU A 840 22.49 29.00 -15.16
N GLN A 841 23.77 28.75 -15.50
CA GLN A 841 24.14 28.00 -16.70
C GLN A 841 23.73 26.53 -16.59
N ILE A 842 23.90 25.93 -15.40
CA ILE A 842 23.44 24.56 -15.11
C ILE A 842 21.91 24.47 -15.17
N PHE A 843 21.19 25.44 -14.60
CA PHE A 843 19.73 25.49 -14.66
C PHE A 843 19.22 25.62 -16.10
N ASP A 844 19.73 26.59 -16.87
CA ASP A 844 19.33 26.79 -18.27
C ASP A 844 19.65 25.56 -19.15
N GLN A 845 20.76 24.87 -18.87
CA GLN A 845 21.10 23.61 -19.54
C GLN A 845 20.13 22.48 -19.18
N LEU A 846 19.73 22.36 -17.90
CA LEU A 846 18.77 21.35 -17.43
C LEU A 846 17.38 21.54 -18.04
N ILE A 847 16.89 22.79 -18.07
CA ILE A 847 15.63 23.14 -18.73
C ILE A 847 15.69 22.79 -20.22
N ARG A 848 16.75 23.17 -20.92
CA ARG A 848 16.89 22.86 -22.34
C ARG A 848 16.97 21.35 -22.61
N THR A 849 17.80 20.62 -21.87
CA THR A 849 18.01 19.17 -22.07
C THR A 849 16.75 18.35 -21.83
N ASN A 850 15.84 18.81 -20.97
CA ASN A 850 14.65 18.05 -20.59
C ASN A 850 13.35 18.57 -21.20
N LEU A 851 13.19 19.88 -21.42
CA LEU A 851 11.94 20.47 -21.93
C LEU A 851 12.02 20.96 -23.39
N ALA A 852 13.21 21.03 -23.99
CA ALA A 852 13.39 21.46 -25.39
C ALA A 852 14.02 20.38 -26.28
N ASP A 853 15.03 19.66 -25.77
CA ASP A 853 15.78 18.65 -26.54
C ASP A 853 15.17 17.21 -26.38
N LYS A 854 14.17 17.03 -25.51
CA LYS A 854 13.48 15.75 -25.24
C LYS A 854 11.95 15.90 -25.33
N THR A 855 11.29 14.84 -25.77
CA THR A 855 9.84 14.63 -25.66
C THR A 855 9.55 13.79 -24.41
N LEU A 856 9.28 14.42 -23.29
CA LEU A 856 8.98 13.77 -22.01
C LEU A 856 7.47 13.54 -21.82
N SER A 857 7.10 12.52 -21.04
CA SER A 857 5.73 12.34 -20.56
C SER A 857 5.31 13.45 -19.59
N ILE A 858 4.00 13.65 -19.38
CA ILE A 858 3.50 14.71 -18.50
C ILE A 858 3.93 14.49 -17.04
N GLU A 859 3.95 13.23 -16.60
CA GLU A 859 4.43 12.78 -15.29
C GLU A 859 5.95 12.98 -15.16
N SER A 860 6.70 12.79 -16.25
CA SER A 860 8.15 13.04 -16.30
C SER A 860 8.48 14.53 -16.24
N ILE A 861 7.66 15.40 -16.87
CA ILE A 861 7.80 16.85 -16.77
C ILE A 861 7.41 17.32 -15.36
N GLN A 862 6.28 16.87 -14.83
CA GLN A 862 5.84 17.19 -13.46
C GLN A 862 6.89 16.76 -12.43
N SER A 863 7.40 15.53 -12.52
CA SER A 863 8.47 15.03 -11.65
C SER A 863 9.75 15.86 -11.78
N PHE A 864 10.16 16.21 -13.00
CA PHE A 864 11.32 17.07 -13.22
C PHE A 864 11.16 18.46 -12.57
N VAL A 865 10.00 19.10 -12.75
CA VAL A 865 9.71 20.41 -12.16
C VAL A 865 9.59 20.33 -10.63
N TYR A 866 8.94 19.29 -10.09
CA TYR A 866 8.84 19.06 -8.66
C TYR A 866 10.20 18.80 -8.00
N VAL A 867 11.10 18.08 -8.67
CA VAL A 867 12.48 17.92 -8.21
C VAL A 867 13.21 19.26 -8.24
N LEU A 868 13.08 20.09 -9.29
CA LEU A 868 13.68 21.44 -9.31
C LEU A 868 13.16 22.36 -8.19
N ILE A 869 11.85 22.32 -7.88
CA ILE A 869 11.27 23.04 -6.74
C ILE A 869 11.86 22.51 -5.42
N GLY A 870 12.00 21.19 -5.29
CA GLY A 870 12.65 20.53 -4.15
C GLY A 870 14.15 20.83 -4.02
N THR A 871 14.86 21.05 -5.13
CA THR A 871 16.25 21.52 -5.12
C THR A 871 16.32 22.93 -4.54
N LEU A 872 15.39 23.82 -4.91
CA LEU A 872 15.32 25.17 -4.37
C LEU A 872 15.02 25.16 -2.86
N GLY A 873 14.13 24.27 -2.40
CA GLY A 873 13.91 24.01 -0.97
C GLY A 873 15.19 23.57 -0.24
N ARG A 874 15.95 22.64 -0.83
CA ARG A 874 17.25 22.19 -0.27
C ARG A 874 18.31 23.28 -0.22
N VAL A 875 18.34 24.21 -1.18
CA VAL A 875 19.22 25.40 -1.12
C VAL A 875 18.95 26.24 0.13
N PHE A 876 17.69 26.46 0.50
CA PHE A 876 17.32 27.20 1.72
C PHE A 876 17.71 26.46 3.01
N GLN A 877 17.62 25.12 3.01
CA GLN A 877 18.08 24.28 4.12
C GLN A 877 19.61 24.39 4.31
N GLU A 878 20.39 24.27 3.23
CA GLU A 878 21.86 24.41 3.27
C GLU A 878 22.31 25.84 3.67
N LEU A 879 21.61 26.87 3.19
CA LEU A 879 21.82 28.26 3.59
C LEU A 879 21.31 28.58 5.02
N LYS A 880 20.64 27.62 5.68
CA LYS A 880 20.05 27.72 7.02
C LYS A 880 19.19 28.98 7.20
N THR A 881 18.33 29.25 6.21
CA THR A 881 17.50 30.46 6.17
C THR A 881 16.19 30.19 5.42
N SER A 882 15.10 30.79 5.87
CA SER A 882 13.83 30.83 5.13
C SER A 882 13.91 31.76 3.90
N PRO A 883 13.06 31.58 2.87
CA PRO A 883 12.93 32.51 1.75
C PRO A 883 12.67 33.96 2.19
N GLU A 884 11.67 34.19 3.04
CA GLU A 884 11.31 35.52 3.55
C GLU A 884 12.52 36.24 4.17
N ALA A 885 13.26 35.56 5.06
CA ALA A 885 14.44 36.13 5.72
C ALA A 885 15.64 36.41 4.79
N LEU A 886 15.75 35.76 3.63
CA LEU A 886 16.85 35.96 2.68
C LEU A 886 16.48 36.93 1.56
N LEU A 887 15.30 36.77 0.96
CA LEU A 887 14.84 37.49 -0.22
C LEU A 887 13.96 38.69 0.11
N LYS A 888 13.43 38.79 1.34
CA LYS A 888 12.46 39.80 1.82
C LYS A 888 11.07 39.74 1.17
N GLU A 889 10.85 38.74 0.32
CA GLU A 889 9.55 38.35 -0.22
C GLU A 889 9.37 36.85 0.03
N ASP A 890 8.12 36.42 0.25
CA ASP A 890 7.83 35.00 0.47
C ASP A 890 7.72 34.26 -0.87
N LEU A 891 8.34 33.08 -0.92
CA LEU A 891 8.41 32.28 -2.13
C LEU A 891 7.36 31.18 -2.04
N ASN A 892 6.20 31.43 -2.64
CA ASN A 892 5.02 30.57 -2.50
C ASN A 892 5.21 29.21 -3.19
N PHE A 893 5.85 28.27 -2.48
CA PHE A 893 6.07 26.90 -2.93
C PHE A 893 4.77 26.20 -3.34
N LYS A 894 3.68 26.44 -2.61
CA LYS A 894 2.36 25.88 -2.94
C LYS A 894 1.92 26.30 -4.35
N TYR A 895 2.05 27.58 -4.70
CA TYR A 895 1.77 28.06 -6.05
C TYR A 895 2.65 27.37 -7.10
N LEU A 896 3.95 27.18 -6.84
CA LEU A 896 4.86 26.50 -7.77
C LEU A 896 4.50 25.02 -7.98
N TYR A 897 4.05 24.32 -6.93
CA TYR A 897 3.57 22.94 -7.02
C TYR A 897 2.20 22.82 -7.70
N GLU A 898 1.31 23.79 -7.54
CA GLU A 898 -0.01 23.86 -8.18
C GLU A 898 0.07 24.23 -9.68
N HIS A 899 1.00 25.10 -10.07
CA HIS A 899 1.14 25.67 -11.42
C HIS A 899 2.41 25.16 -12.14
N TRP A 900 2.82 23.93 -11.87
CA TRP A 900 4.09 23.36 -12.37
C TRP A 900 4.19 23.28 -13.91
N ASN A 901 3.04 23.24 -14.58
CA ASN A 901 2.90 23.17 -16.03
C ASN A 901 3.00 24.55 -16.71
N ASP A 902 2.96 25.65 -15.95
CA ASP A 902 3.07 27.00 -16.51
C ASP A 902 4.52 27.37 -16.83
N SER A 903 4.73 27.99 -18.00
CA SER A 903 6.02 28.60 -18.37
C SER A 903 6.46 29.72 -17.41
N VAL A 904 5.48 30.30 -16.69
CA VAL A 904 5.69 31.24 -15.58
C VAL A 904 6.48 30.56 -14.45
N THR A 905 6.17 29.32 -14.09
CA THR A 905 6.83 28.61 -12.97
C THR A 905 8.32 28.36 -13.22
N ILE A 906 8.70 27.93 -14.42
CA ILE A 906 10.12 27.80 -14.81
C ILE A 906 10.84 29.16 -14.75
N THR A 907 10.15 30.22 -15.18
CA THR A 907 10.67 31.60 -15.16
C THR A 907 10.84 32.10 -13.71
N THR A 908 9.89 31.82 -12.83
CA THR A 908 9.95 32.15 -11.39
C THR A 908 11.07 31.39 -10.69
N LEU A 909 11.24 30.09 -10.95
CA LEU A 909 12.36 29.30 -10.42
C LEU A 909 13.73 29.89 -10.83
N ARG A 910 13.86 30.33 -12.09
CA ARG A 910 15.08 30.97 -12.59
C ARG A 910 15.36 32.30 -11.90
N HIS A 911 14.35 33.14 -11.70
CA HIS A 911 14.48 34.39 -10.94
C HIS A 911 14.83 34.14 -9.48
N ALA A 912 14.17 33.18 -8.82
CA ALA A 912 14.49 32.79 -7.45
C ALA A 912 15.96 32.43 -7.26
N ILE A 913 16.53 31.63 -8.18
CA ILE A 913 17.97 31.30 -8.17
C ILE A 913 18.84 32.56 -8.34
N GLN A 914 18.46 33.46 -9.26
CA GLN A 914 19.17 34.73 -9.47
C GLN A 914 19.16 35.62 -8.22
N ASP A 915 18.03 35.73 -7.54
CA ASP A 915 17.86 36.56 -6.34
C ASP A 915 18.61 35.96 -5.13
N ILE A 916 18.60 34.63 -4.99
CA ILE A 916 19.42 33.92 -3.98
C ILE A 916 20.91 34.18 -4.23
N LEU A 917 21.40 34.05 -5.47
CA LEU A 917 22.80 34.33 -5.81
C LEU A 917 23.19 35.78 -5.44
N THR A 918 22.32 36.75 -5.71
CA THR A 918 22.53 38.15 -5.30
C THR A 918 22.57 38.30 -3.78
N ALA A 919 21.61 37.70 -3.06
CA ALA A 919 21.54 37.78 -1.59
C ALA A 919 22.74 37.10 -0.89
N VAL A 920 23.17 35.94 -1.39
CA VAL A 920 24.34 35.19 -0.88
C VAL A 920 25.62 35.99 -1.07
N ASN A 921 25.86 36.55 -2.25
CA ASN A 921 27.04 37.37 -2.52
C ASN A 921 27.10 38.63 -1.63
N CYS A 922 25.96 39.32 -1.41
CA CYS A 922 25.90 40.44 -0.45
C CYS A 922 26.09 40.01 1.02
N ARG A 923 25.73 38.77 1.39
CA ARG A 923 25.96 38.20 2.73
C ARG A 923 27.44 37.86 2.97
N GLY A 924 28.16 37.43 1.93
CA GLY A 924 29.60 37.17 1.99
C GLY A 924 30.37 38.44 2.33
N GLU A 925 30.18 39.50 1.54
CA GLU A 925 30.86 40.79 1.72
C GLU A 925 30.61 41.40 3.11
N THR A 926 29.37 41.32 3.63
CA THR A 926 29.01 41.90 4.93
C THR A 926 29.54 41.12 6.13
N ASN A 927 29.67 39.79 6.05
CA ASN A 927 30.33 39.00 7.09
C ASN A 927 31.84 39.21 7.11
N ASP A 928 32.47 39.32 5.93
CA ASP A 928 33.90 39.59 5.78
C ASP A 928 34.28 40.99 6.30
N GLU A 929 33.47 42.01 6.02
CA GLU A 929 33.63 43.34 6.64
C GLU A 929 33.47 43.29 8.17
N LYS A 930 32.49 42.54 8.68
CA LYS A 930 32.27 42.42 10.13
C LYS A 930 33.46 41.74 10.83
N LEU A 931 33.95 40.62 10.28
CA LEU A 931 35.11 39.91 10.82
C LEU A 931 36.39 40.76 10.74
N LEU A 932 36.59 41.49 9.65
CA LEU A 932 37.68 42.47 9.54
C LEU A 932 37.60 43.56 10.62
N ASN A 933 36.41 44.10 10.86
CA ASN A 933 36.20 45.11 11.90
C ASN A 933 36.48 44.56 13.31
N GLU A 934 36.11 43.31 13.60
CA GLU A 934 36.43 42.65 14.87
C GLU A 934 37.94 42.41 15.03
N MET A 935 38.64 41.95 13.97
CA MET A 935 40.11 41.81 13.97
C MET A 935 40.82 43.16 14.17
N ILE A 936 40.35 44.22 13.52
CA ILE A 936 40.86 45.58 13.69
C ILE A 936 40.60 46.08 15.11
N HIS A 937 39.41 45.82 15.67
CA HIS A 937 39.05 46.21 17.03
C HIS A 937 39.94 45.52 18.08
N TYR A 938 40.26 44.24 17.89
CA TYR A 938 41.23 43.52 18.72
C TYR A 938 42.61 44.19 18.70
N ILE A 939 43.10 44.58 17.52
CA ILE A 939 44.37 45.32 17.38
C ILE A 939 44.29 46.67 18.10
N HIS A 940 43.22 47.45 17.90
CA HIS A 940 43.07 48.79 18.48
C HIS A 940 42.92 48.77 20.00
N THR A 941 42.40 47.67 20.57
CA THR A 941 42.23 47.50 22.01
C THR A 941 43.53 47.05 22.69
N ASN A 942 44.31 46.18 22.05
CA ASN A 942 45.48 45.52 22.65
C ASN A 942 46.83 46.02 22.10
N TYR A 943 46.87 47.12 21.33
CA TYR A 943 48.11 47.60 20.68
C TYR A 943 49.25 47.95 21.65
N THR A 944 48.96 48.17 22.94
CA THR A 944 49.96 48.47 23.97
C THR A 944 50.76 47.26 24.43
N ASP A 945 50.22 46.05 24.25
CA ASP A 945 50.83 44.79 24.68
C ASP A 945 51.58 44.13 23.52
N ASP A 946 52.47 43.17 23.79
CA ASP A 946 53.31 42.55 22.74
C ASP A 946 52.56 41.49 21.92
N ILE A 947 51.41 41.89 21.33
CA ILE A 947 50.53 41.00 20.58
C ILE A 947 51.17 40.50 19.28
N MET A 948 51.06 39.20 19.08
CA MET A 948 51.53 38.43 17.94
C MET A 948 50.33 37.93 17.11
N LEU A 949 50.62 37.43 15.91
CA LEU A 949 49.59 36.88 15.03
C LEU A 949 48.89 35.65 15.64
N ASN A 950 49.61 34.90 16.49
CA ASN A 950 49.05 33.76 17.20
C ASN A 950 47.96 34.18 18.19
N ASP A 951 48.20 35.22 18.99
CA ASP A 951 47.23 35.66 20.01
C ASP A 951 45.92 36.15 19.37
N MET A 952 46.00 36.81 18.22
CA MET A 952 44.82 37.15 17.42
C MET A 952 44.16 35.90 16.84
N ALA A 953 44.92 34.92 16.36
CA ALA A 953 44.38 33.69 15.81
C ALA A 953 43.65 32.85 16.86
N ASP A 954 44.20 32.76 18.08
CA ASP A 954 43.61 32.08 19.23
C ASP A 954 42.31 32.78 19.67
N GLN A 955 42.28 34.12 19.69
CA GLN A 955 41.06 34.92 19.98
C GLN A 955 39.91 34.64 19.00
N PHE A 956 40.20 34.34 17.73
CA PHE A 956 39.22 33.99 16.71
C PHE A 956 39.09 32.47 16.48
N ASN A 957 39.74 31.64 17.32
CA ASN A 957 39.75 30.18 17.24
C ASN A 957 40.12 29.61 15.85
N ILE A 958 41.11 30.20 15.20
CA ILE A 958 41.60 29.82 13.86
C ILE A 958 43.11 29.63 13.84
N SER A 959 43.65 28.91 12.85
CA SER A 959 45.11 28.72 12.76
C SER A 959 45.85 30.06 12.46
N PRO A 960 47.03 30.31 13.04
CA PRO A 960 47.79 31.54 12.79
C PRO A 960 48.14 31.77 11.31
N LYS A 961 48.37 30.69 10.56
CA LYS A 961 48.62 30.74 9.11
C LYS A 961 47.38 31.23 8.35
N TYR A 962 46.20 30.73 8.70
CA TYR A 962 44.94 31.17 8.08
C TYR A 962 44.58 32.60 8.48
N CYS A 963 44.67 32.92 9.78
CA CYS A 963 44.46 34.26 10.33
C CYS A 963 45.29 35.34 9.60
N GLY A 964 46.57 35.07 9.32
CA GLY A 964 47.44 36.01 8.60
C GLY A 964 47.15 36.15 7.11
N ILE A 965 46.58 35.12 6.46
CA ILE A 965 46.11 35.17 5.08
C ILE A 965 44.81 35.97 5.01
N LEU A 966 43.84 35.62 5.86
CA LEU A 966 42.53 36.25 5.96
C LEU A 966 42.64 37.76 6.25
N PHE A 967 43.38 38.15 7.29
CA PHE A 967 43.60 39.57 7.61
C PHE A 967 44.24 40.34 6.43
N LYS A 968 45.12 39.69 5.65
CA LYS A 968 45.77 40.32 4.49
C LYS A 968 44.83 40.45 3.29
N GLN A 969 43.97 39.46 3.05
CA GLN A 969 42.94 39.53 2.00
C GLN A 969 41.94 40.64 2.31
N LEU A 970 41.43 40.69 3.54
CA LEU A 970 40.40 41.63 3.96
C LEU A 970 40.92 43.07 4.13
N SER A 971 42.07 43.28 4.79
CA SER A 971 42.60 44.63 5.07
C SER A 971 43.53 45.20 4.00
N GLY A 972 43.93 44.38 3.01
CA GLY A 972 45.00 44.70 2.05
C GLY A 972 46.41 44.82 2.66
N GLN A 973 46.58 44.64 3.97
CA GLN A 973 47.83 44.82 4.71
C GLN A 973 48.16 43.58 5.54
N ASN A 974 49.45 43.31 5.79
CA ASN A 974 49.78 42.27 6.77
C ASN A 974 49.60 42.81 8.20
N PHE A 975 49.19 41.91 9.12
CA PHE A 975 48.96 42.20 10.54
C PHE A 975 50.05 43.07 11.17
N LYS A 976 51.32 42.73 10.95
CA LYS A 976 52.46 43.40 11.58
C LYS A 976 52.68 44.81 11.05
N ASP A 977 52.50 45.06 9.76
CA ASP A 977 52.61 46.42 9.21
C ASP A 977 51.40 47.29 9.63
N TYR A 978 50.19 46.73 9.72
CA TYR A 978 49.01 47.44 10.23
C TYR A 978 49.20 47.84 11.71
N LEU A 979 49.53 46.88 12.59
CA LEU A 979 49.80 47.12 14.01
C LEU A 979 50.89 48.17 14.21
N ASN A 980 52.03 48.06 13.51
CA ASN A 980 53.09 49.04 13.62
C ASN A 980 52.62 50.43 13.15
N ARG A 981 51.88 50.54 12.05
CA ARG A 981 51.35 51.83 11.57
C ARG A 981 50.42 52.46 12.62
N TYR A 982 49.51 51.69 13.20
CA TYR A 982 48.60 52.16 14.25
C TYR A 982 49.37 52.66 15.49
N ARG A 983 50.37 51.89 15.97
CA ARG A 983 51.27 52.30 17.06
C ARG A 983 52.00 53.61 16.75
N ILE A 984 52.43 53.84 15.51
CA ILE A 984 53.09 55.09 15.11
C ILE A 984 52.10 56.27 15.08
N GLU A 985 50.86 56.10 14.62
CA GLU A 985 49.85 57.18 14.70
C GLU A 985 49.55 57.54 16.17
N LYS A 986 49.35 56.54 17.05
CA LYS A 986 49.19 56.80 18.50
C LYS A 986 50.43 57.44 19.14
N ALA A 987 51.63 57.13 18.65
CA ALA A 987 52.84 57.83 19.07
C ALA A 987 52.87 59.30 18.63
N LYS A 988 52.37 59.64 17.43
CA LYS A 988 52.25 61.04 16.99
C LYS A 988 51.24 61.79 17.85
N GLU A 989 50.07 61.22 18.13
CA GLU A 989 49.06 61.79 19.03
C GLU A 989 49.66 62.12 20.41
N LEU A 990 50.39 61.18 21.02
CA LEU A 990 51.05 61.38 22.31
C LEU A 990 52.15 62.46 22.27
N LEU A 991 52.94 62.52 21.19
CA LEU A 991 53.98 63.54 21.01
C LEU A 991 53.40 64.95 20.80
N GLN A 992 52.21 65.06 20.18
CA GLN A 992 51.47 66.32 20.05
C GLN A 992 50.87 66.75 21.39
N GLN A 993 50.24 65.83 22.12
CA GLN A 993 49.60 66.14 23.42
C GLN A 993 50.61 66.45 24.54
N LYS A 994 51.83 65.88 24.48
CA LYS A 994 52.86 66.06 25.52
C LYS A 994 54.24 66.41 24.91
N PRO A 995 54.49 67.67 24.49
CA PRO A 995 55.72 68.09 23.78
C PRO A 995 57.06 67.99 24.54
N GLY A 996 57.10 67.31 25.69
CA GLY A 996 58.29 67.09 26.53
C GLY A 996 58.45 65.65 27.05
N ILE A 997 57.59 64.71 26.63
CA ILE A 997 57.69 63.30 27.01
C ILE A 997 58.99 62.67 26.47
N LYS A 998 59.62 61.75 27.22
CA LYS A 998 60.84 61.10 26.71
C LYS A 998 60.48 60.08 25.64
N ILE A 999 61.29 59.98 24.58
CA ILE A 999 61.09 59.01 23.49
C ILE A 999 61.04 57.55 23.99
N ALA A 1000 61.76 57.25 25.08
CA ALA A 1000 61.70 55.93 25.74
C ALA A 1000 60.35 55.67 26.45
N GLU A 1001 59.72 56.71 27.00
CA GLU A 1001 58.39 56.61 27.64
C GLU A 1001 57.31 56.43 26.56
N VAL A 1002 57.37 57.18 25.45
CA VAL A 1002 56.46 57.01 24.29
C VAL A 1002 56.56 55.60 23.70
N SER A 1003 57.79 55.08 23.56
CA SER A 1003 58.03 53.71 23.08
C SER A 1003 57.25 52.67 23.89
N LEU A 1004 57.26 52.79 25.22
CA LEU A 1004 56.55 51.86 26.11
C LEU A 1004 55.04 52.09 26.04
N MET A 1005 54.58 53.34 26.04
CA MET A 1005 53.15 53.69 25.97
C MET A 1005 52.44 53.26 24.68
N VAL A 1006 53.17 52.87 23.64
CA VAL A 1006 52.61 52.37 22.37
C VAL A 1006 53.10 50.96 22.01
N GLY A 1007 53.51 50.18 23.02
CA GLY A 1007 53.78 48.74 22.88
C GLY A 1007 55.07 48.36 22.14
N PHE A 1008 56.14 49.16 22.25
CA PHE A 1008 57.47 48.76 21.79
C PHE A 1008 58.42 48.48 22.95
N ASN A 1009 58.87 47.22 23.04
CA ASN A 1009 59.83 46.71 24.03
C ASN A 1009 61.22 47.40 24.01
N SER A 1010 61.52 48.25 23.01
CA SER A 1010 62.75 49.05 23.02
C SER A 1010 62.63 50.34 22.21
N ALA A 1011 63.14 51.44 22.77
CA ALA A 1011 63.19 52.75 22.13
C ALA A 1011 63.93 52.73 20.78
N ASN A 1012 64.96 51.89 20.64
CA ASN A 1012 65.71 51.74 19.38
C ASN A 1012 64.86 51.13 18.27
N SER A 1013 64.01 50.14 18.60
CA SER A 1013 63.07 49.58 17.62
C SER A 1013 61.95 50.56 17.29
N PHE A 1014 61.41 51.26 18.29
CA PHE A 1014 60.44 52.34 18.08
C PHE A 1014 60.98 53.43 17.14
N ILE A 1015 62.18 53.99 17.39
CA ILE A 1015 62.79 55.05 16.54
C ILE A 1015 62.93 54.59 15.08
N ARG A 1016 63.39 53.35 14.87
CA ARG A 1016 63.55 52.74 13.53
C ARG A 1016 62.21 52.55 12.82
N VAL A 1017 61.18 52.08 13.53
CA VAL A 1017 59.84 51.86 12.96
C VAL A 1017 59.13 53.18 12.70
N PHE A 1018 59.21 54.15 13.62
CA PHE A 1018 58.71 55.52 13.42
C PHE A 1018 59.38 56.17 12.20
N GLY A 1019 60.70 56.02 12.05
CA GLY A 1019 61.44 56.46 10.86
C GLY A 1019 60.94 55.79 9.56
N LYS A 1020 60.71 54.47 9.56
CA LYS A 1020 60.16 53.72 8.42
C LYS A 1020 58.81 54.30 7.93
N TYR A 1021 57.92 54.68 8.85
CA TYR A 1021 56.56 55.13 8.52
C TYR A 1021 56.38 56.64 8.38
N THR A 1022 57.29 57.46 8.89
CA THR A 1022 57.17 58.94 8.86
C THR A 1022 58.26 59.65 8.07
N GLY A 1023 59.33 58.95 7.68
CA GLY A 1023 60.51 59.54 7.03
C GLY A 1023 61.43 60.35 7.96
N VAL A 1024 61.04 60.56 9.23
CA VAL A 1024 61.79 61.35 10.22
C VAL A 1024 61.92 60.60 11.55
N THR A 1025 62.88 60.99 12.39
CA THR A 1025 62.98 60.42 13.75
C THR A 1025 61.87 60.99 14.66
N PRO A 1026 61.44 60.28 15.72
CA PRO A 1026 60.49 60.82 16.70
C PRO A 1026 60.91 62.17 17.29
N LYS A 1027 62.24 62.36 17.47
CA LYS A 1027 62.81 63.61 17.96
C LYS A 1027 62.65 64.75 16.95
N ALA A 1028 62.98 64.51 15.68
CA ALA A 1028 62.81 65.50 14.61
C ALA A 1028 61.33 65.85 14.38
N TYR A 1029 60.42 64.88 14.50
CA TYR A 1029 58.97 65.12 14.46
C TYR A 1029 58.49 65.99 15.62
N MET A 1030 58.96 65.74 16.84
CA MET A 1030 58.67 66.58 18.01
C MET A 1030 59.26 68.00 17.88
N GLU A 1031 60.42 68.14 17.25
CA GLU A 1031 61.03 69.45 16.94
C GLU A 1031 60.25 70.20 15.85
N SER A 1032 59.74 69.52 14.82
CA SER A 1032 58.88 70.17 13.81
C SER A 1032 57.57 70.66 14.40
N LEU A 1033 56.92 69.88 15.28
CA LEU A 1033 55.71 70.32 16.00
C LEU A 1033 55.93 71.61 16.80
N LYS A 1034 57.10 71.76 17.44
CA LYS A 1034 57.46 73.00 18.19
C LYS A 1034 57.65 74.21 17.27
N SER A 1035 58.11 74.00 16.04
CA SER A 1035 58.22 75.08 15.05
C SER A 1035 56.85 75.52 14.49
N SER A 1036 55.87 74.61 14.40
CA SER A 1036 54.51 74.91 13.95
C SER A 1036 53.63 75.61 14.99
N SER A 1037 54.01 75.57 16.29
CA SER A 1037 53.29 76.26 17.38
C SER A 1037 53.72 77.72 17.61
N PHE A 1038 54.51 78.30 16.71
CA PHE A 1038 55.01 79.69 16.77
C PHE A 1038 54.74 80.51 15.49
N SER A 1039 53.80 80.06 14.65
CA SER A 1039 53.33 80.74 13.43
C SER A 1039 51.84 81.08 13.51
#